data_AF-A0A0W0VLR6-F1
#
_entry.id   AF-A0A0W0VLR6-F1
#
_cell.length_a   1.000
_cell.length_b   1.000
_cell.length_c   1.000
_cell.angle_alpha   90.00
_cell.angle_beta   90.00
_cell.angle_gamma   90.00
#
_symmetry.space_group_name_H-M   'P 1'
#
loop_
_entity.id
_entity.type
_entity.pdbx_description
1 polymer ?
#
loop_
_entity_poly.entity_id
_entity_poly.type
_entity_poly.pdbx_seq_one_letter_code
_entity_poly.pdbx_strand_id
1 'polypeptide(L)'
;MPNMSAVSECNQAILGKLKAGYDLIKDKWYKRLFFPSAMTKALEESFNPASIETFWKVTAAYFKHTWFFQRWIFSCLAGLGSSPFISLCSVLKKASLINFNEQPANNNFKLASAHADPGRAAKALKILTAAGLLKGDSAQANWDALARHPDAHSVEIALQYLTIYGLLKGKSAQANWDVVVRCPDPFDVPLALHELSVCGMLDNESAQAFRDAIARHAKPYGLAKAFVRLTRNGFPGLLKGEPLDSYWAVIANHPEPRYIAKLLKILSRGELLKGESALKNRNAAIQHANPDKIAGVLQKLAQAGLLAGELAQANFDALMTMQSGADHWVAVLGSNGILTQDNFNALIQHQQVLVGATEAFRQTWFNMLNFPPNFILDFRPNFHITDEQFNAIIAICRNHELDLTTRQNNIVQYIIHDIIRELLGLTEEAIQANIFNHRQTTHTASVHQSVSESAGKLKNRYGARNLEAAINEIKQYFSALSGNDIKTEAAKRCIERITKLDFTYEDPASQVSIRQLLAWSWCAIHDNENREGSFKDACNLFIEGLYEIQRGYNLSEENEDDRQEDKPTCMPGTFNKLVEKLAGIHPDCDIIYVTKEQANHKLKIVIAEETINYLKGLKELKDLQETVEALQRDKTVKPVWNNIKDKVAERMYSEFKSVYKDSKETMIAELIDFSEDMDVPEAVKAFIKDNQNKPKAQQGHAIPLANAGFFAVATSSANQKNNPQSLDTQSAPPAIIP
;
A
#
# COMPACT_ATOMS: atom_id res chain seq x y z
N MET A 1 19.57 16.85 -25.26
CA MET A 1 20.62 16.72 -24.22
C MET A 1 20.41 17.84 -23.21
N PRO A 2 20.35 17.57 -21.90
CA PRO A 2 20.32 18.65 -20.90
C PRO A 2 21.55 19.53 -21.08
N ASN A 3 21.41 20.81 -20.77
CA ASN A 3 22.41 21.85 -21.02
C ASN A 3 23.74 21.46 -20.30
N MET A 4 24.67 20.84 -21.04
CA MET A 4 25.95 20.32 -20.52
C MET A 4 26.93 21.43 -20.11
N SER A 5 26.44 22.65 -19.87
CA SER A 5 27.25 23.81 -19.47
C SER A 5 27.39 23.95 -17.95
N ALA A 6 26.61 23.21 -17.17
CA ALA A 6 26.57 23.34 -15.71
C ALA A 6 27.12 22.08 -14.99
N VAL A 7 27.95 22.32 -13.98
CA VAL A 7 28.43 21.32 -13.02
C VAL A 7 27.27 20.90 -12.09
N SER A 8 27.17 19.64 -11.67
CA SER A 8 26.11 19.21 -10.73
C SER A 8 26.19 19.95 -9.38
N GLU A 9 25.06 20.21 -8.72
CA GLU A 9 25.01 20.99 -7.45
C GLU A 9 25.96 20.44 -6.37
N CYS A 10 26.06 19.12 -6.26
CA CYS A 10 27.00 18.46 -5.35
C CYS A 10 28.46 18.85 -5.64
N ASN A 11 28.83 18.90 -6.92
CA ASN A 11 30.17 19.30 -7.34
C ASN A 11 30.40 20.82 -7.19
N GLN A 12 29.37 21.64 -7.40
CA GLN A 12 29.43 23.09 -7.15
C GLN A 12 29.69 23.38 -5.66
N ALA A 13 29.01 22.68 -4.75
CA ALA A 13 29.18 22.84 -3.31
C ALA A 13 30.62 22.53 -2.85
N ILE A 14 31.26 21.53 -3.47
CA ILE A 14 32.65 21.17 -3.20
C ILE A 14 33.60 22.29 -3.63
N LEU A 15 33.39 22.88 -4.82
CA LEU A 15 34.18 24.02 -5.27
C LEU A 15 33.97 25.25 -4.39
N GLY A 16 32.74 25.50 -3.96
CA GLY A 16 32.42 26.59 -3.03
C GLY A 16 33.20 26.46 -1.72
N LYS A 17 33.25 25.26 -1.13
CA LYS A 17 34.03 24.98 0.08
C LYS A 17 35.54 25.19 -0.15
N LEU A 18 36.06 24.71 -1.27
CA LEU A 18 37.47 24.88 -1.62
C LEU A 18 37.84 26.36 -1.79
N LYS A 19 36.98 27.13 -2.47
CA LYS A 19 37.14 28.58 -2.64
C LYS A 19 37.05 29.33 -1.32
N ALA A 20 36.08 29.01 -0.48
CA ALA A 20 35.96 29.61 0.86
C ALA A 20 37.23 29.35 1.69
N GLY A 21 37.76 28.12 1.67
CA GLY A 21 39.03 27.79 2.34
C GLY A 21 40.22 28.56 1.76
N TYR A 22 40.26 28.73 0.45
CA TYR A 22 41.29 29.53 -0.23
C TYR A 22 41.23 31.02 0.15
N ASP A 23 40.03 31.59 0.26
CA ASP A 23 39.82 33.01 0.57
C ASP A 23 40.14 33.38 2.02
N LEU A 24 40.05 32.42 2.94
CA LEU A 24 40.48 32.60 4.33
C LEU A 24 42.00 32.85 4.46
N ILE A 25 42.80 32.48 3.44
CA ILE A 25 44.24 32.74 3.41
C ILE A 25 44.46 34.20 2.99
N LYS A 26 44.68 35.08 3.97
CA LYS A 26 44.88 36.52 3.74
C LYS A 26 46.25 36.84 3.13
N ASP A 27 47.24 36.01 3.40
CA ASP A 27 48.63 36.23 2.97
C ASP A 27 48.87 35.82 1.51
N LYS A 28 49.07 36.82 0.64
CA LYS A 28 49.36 36.60 -0.80
C LYS A 28 50.62 35.77 -1.04
N TRP A 29 51.64 35.91 -0.20
CA TRP A 29 52.88 35.14 -0.33
C TRP A 29 52.62 33.64 -0.08
N TYR A 30 51.75 33.31 0.88
CA TYR A 30 51.38 31.93 1.19
C TYR A 30 50.61 31.30 0.02
N LYS A 31 49.64 32.02 -0.54
CA LYS A 31 48.91 31.59 -1.75
C LYS A 31 49.86 31.31 -2.92
N ARG A 32 50.83 32.20 -3.18
CA ARG A 32 51.80 32.06 -4.27
C ARG A 32 52.77 30.89 -4.08
N LEU A 33 53.18 30.62 -2.84
CA LEU A 33 54.18 29.61 -2.54
C LEU A 33 53.58 28.20 -2.48
N PHE A 34 52.34 28.06 -2.01
CA PHE A 34 51.75 26.76 -1.70
C PHE A 34 50.64 26.30 -2.65
N PHE A 35 50.14 27.16 -3.54
CA PHE A 35 49.18 26.76 -4.58
C PHE A 35 49.82 26.82 -5.96
N PRO A 36 49.69 25.76 -6.78
CA PRO A 36 50.11 25.81 -8.17
C PRO A 36 49.50 27.02 -8.88
N SER A 37 50.29 27.72 -9.69
CA SER A 37 49.84 28.93 -10.41
C SER A 37 48.53 28.70 -11.17
N ALA A 38 48.35 27.52 -11.79
CA ALA A 38 47.12 27.15 -12.49
C ALA A 38 45.89 27.05 -11.55
N MET A 39 46.06 26.54 -10.33
CA MET A 39 45.00 26.45 -9.32
C MET A 39 44.65 27.82 -8.76
N THR A 40 45.66 28.63 -8.44
CA THR A 40 45.50 30.02 -8.01
C THR A 40 44.72 30.83 -9.04
N LYS A 41 45.11 30.75 -10.31
CA LYS A 41 44.41 31.43 -11.41
C LYS A 41 42.95 31.00 -11.52
N ALA A 42 42.66 29.70 -11.37
CA ALA A 42 41.30 29.18 -11.43
C ALA A 42 40.42 29.63 -10.25
N LEU A 43 41.01 29.80 -9.06
CA LEU A 43 40.31 30.21 -7.84
C LEU A 43 40.21 31.74 -7.67
N GLU A 44 41.08 32.53 -8.32
CA GLU A 44 41.11 33.99 -8.18
C GLU A 44 40.51 34.74 -9.38
N GLU A 45 40.90 34.41 -10.60
CA GLU A 45 40.60 35.23 -11.79
C GLU A 45 39.36 34.77 -12.55
N SER A 46 39.03 33.48 -12.47
CA SER A 46 37.96 32.86 -13.26
C SER A 46 37.10 31.91 -12.43
N PHE A 47 36.90 32.20 -11.14
CA PHE A 47 36.13 31.32 -10.28
C PHE A 47 34.62 31.49 -10.53
N ASN A 48 34.03 30.49 -11.16
CA ASN A 48 32.60 30.30 -11.19
C ASN A 48 32.34 28.84 -10.78
N PRO A 49 31.69 28.57 -9.63
CA PRO A 49 31.47 27.21 -9.16
C PRO A 49 30.58 26.40 -10.11
N ALA A 50 29.75 27.06 -10.92
CA ALA A 50 28.95 26.42 -11.96
C ALA A 50 29.70 26.16 -13.27
N SER A 51 30.90 26.75 -13.45
CA SER A 51 31.70 26.61 -14.67
C SER A 51 32.49 25.31 -14.68
N ILE A 52 32.22 24.49 -15.71
CA ILE A 52 32.99 23.26 -16.00
C ILE A 52 34.48 23.57 -16.24
N GLU A 53 34.78 24.74 -16.83
CA GLU A 53 36.17 25.14 -17.09
C GLU A 53 36.93 25.43 -15.79
N THR A 54 36.30 26.16 -14.86
CA THR A 54 36.84 26.40 -13.52
C THR A 54 37.07 25.07 -12.80
N PHE A 55 36.10 24.16 -12.88
CA PHE A 55 36.18 22.84 -12.27
C PHE A 55 37.31 21.98 -12.83
N TRP A 56 37.47 21.94 -14.16
CA TRP A 56 38.57 21.24 -14.84
C TRP A 56 39.92 21.78 -14.42
N LYS A 57 40.13 23.10 -14.42
CA LYS A 57 41.41 23.71 -14.04
C LYS A 57 41.81 23.35 -12.60
N VAL A 58 40.86 23.40 -11.67
CA VAL A 58 41.08 23.04 -10.26
C VAL A 58 41.42 21.56 -10.11
N THR A 59 40.64 20.68 -10.74
CA THR A 59 40.81 19.22 -10.63
C THR A 59 42.05 18.71 -11.36
N ALA A 60 42.38 19.26 -12.53
CA ALA A 60 43.61 18.96 -13.25
C ALA A 60 44.85 19.40 -12.45
N ALA A 61 44.82 20.59 -11.83
CA ALA A 61 45.89 21.04 -10.95
C ALA A 61 46.04 20.14 -9.71
N TYR A 62 44.94 19.70 -9.11
CA TYR A 62 44.94 18.72 -8.03
C TYR A 62 45.67 17.44 -8.44
N PHE A 63 45.28 16.80 -9.55
CA PHE A 63 45.89 15.53 -9.99
C PHE A 63 47.35 15.62 -10.45
N LYS A 64 47.88 16.82 -10.75
CA LYS A 64 49.27 17.06 -11.18
C LYS A 64 50.24 17.37 -10.05
N HIS A 65 49.76 17.99 -8.97
CA HIS A 65 50.61 18.58 -7.93
C HIS A 65 50.36 18.01 -6.52
N THR A 66 49.77 16.82 -6.42
CA THR A 66 49.25 16.20 -5.17
C THR A 66 50.26 16.03 -4.03
N TRP A 67 51.57 15.94 -4.30
CA TRP A 67 52.55 15.54 -3.27
C TRP A 67 52.94 16.66 -2.28
N PHE A 68 52.57 17.92 -2.54
CA PHE A 68 53.14 19.09 -1.83
C PHE A 68 52.17 19.85 -0.89
N PHE A 69 50.89 19.48 -0.81
CA PHE A 69 49.92 20.25 -0.01
C PHE A 69 50.07 20.00 1.52
N GLN A 70 50.00 21.03 2.38
CA GLN A 70 50.22 20.96 3.84
C GLN A 70 48.98 20.54 4.68
N ARG A 71 49.21 20.18 5.96
CA ARG A 71 48.28 19.61 6.98
C ARG A 71 46.86 20.21 7.07
N TRP A 72 46.69 21.51 6.82
CA TRP A 72 45.36 22.19 6.86
C TRP A 72 44.65 22.19 5.49
N ILE A 73 45.41 22.35 4.41
CA ILE A 73 44.93 22.15 3.03
C ILE A 73 44.43 20.69 2.88
N PHE A 74 45.00 19.72 3.61
CA PHE A 74 44.48 18.36 3.66
C PHE A 74 43.06 18.23 4.22
N SER A 75 42.46 19.15 5.01
CA SER A 75 41.05 18.95 5.42
C SER A 75 40.10 19.24 4.24
N CYS A 76 40.35 20.34 3.52
CA CYS A 76 39.60 20.73 2.33
C CYS A 76 39.91 19.81 1.13
N LEU A 77 41.18 19.43 0.95
CA LEU A 77 41.61 18.47 -0.07
C LEU A 77 41.32 17.01 0.30
N ALA A 78 41.19 16.64 1.58
CA ALA A 78 40.66 15.33 1.98
C ALA A 78 39.17 15.29 1.69
N GLY A 79 38.42 16.36 1.98
CA GLY A 79 37.02 16.50 1.55
C GLY A 79 36.87 16.39 0.03
N LEU A 80 37.79 16.99 -0.73
CA LEU A 80 37.89 16.83 -2.18
C LEU A 80 38.28 15.40 -2.56
N GLY A 81 39.27 14.78 -1.91
CA GLY A 81 39.74 13.42 -2.17
C GLY A 81 38.71 12.33 -1.84
N SER A 82 37.86 12.56 -0.84
CA SER A 82 36.70 11.74 -0.52
C SER A 82 35.49 12.05 -1.38
N SER A 83 35.57 13.05 -2.28
CA SER A 83 34.47 13.38 -3.17
C SER A 83 34.14 12.19 -4.08
N PRO A 84 32.85 11.83 -4.20
CA PRO A 84 32.34 10.94 -5.24
C PRO A 84 32.91 11.20 -6.64
N PHE A 85 33.05 12.48 -7.01
CA PHE A 85 33.56 12.90 -8.31
C PHE A 85 35.06 12.68 -8.47
N ILE A 86 35.87 12.95 -7.44
CA ILE A 86 37.31 12.67 -7.51
C ILE A 86 37.58 11.17 -7.58
N SER A 87 36.77 10.37 -6.86
CA SER A 87 36.80 8.91 -7.00
C SER A 87 36.48 8.50 -8.44
N LEU A 88 35.46 9.08 -9.07
CA LEU A 88 35.11 8.84 -10.49
C LEU A 88 36.27 9.18 -11.42
N CYS A 89 36.82 10.40 -11.33
CA CYS A 89 37.95 10.84 -12.16
C CYS A 89 39.20 9.99 -11.95
N SER A 90 39.47 9.53 -10.73
CA SER A 90 40.60 8.66 -10.41
C SER A 90 40.48 7.32 -11.14
N VAL A 91 39.29 6.72 -11.17
CA VAL A 91 39.05 5.48 -11.90
C VAL A 91 39.17 5.68 -13.41
N LEU A 92 38.58 6.75 -13.95
CA LEU A 92 38.69 7.09 -15.37
C LEU A 92 40.14 7.36 -15.80
N LYS A 93 40.93 8.05 -14.97
CA LYS A 93 42.37 8.25 -15.21
C LYS A 93 43.13 6.92 -15.25
N LYS A 94 42.85 6.01 -14.31
CA LYS A 94 43.48 4.67 -14.29
C LYS A 94 43.11 3.82 -15.51
N ALA A 95 41.90 4.00 -16.03
CA ALA A 95 41.44 3.37 -17.28
C ALA A 95 41.94 4.08 -18.55
N SER A 96 42.78 5.13 -18.42
CA SER A 96 43.23 5.98 -19.55
C SER A 96 42.09 6.67 -20.32
N LEU A 97 40.92 6.85 -19.68
CA LEU A 97 39.74 7.50 -20.27
C LEU A 97 39.73 9.02 -20.09
N ILE A 98 40.56 9.55 -19.19
CA ILE A 98 40.81 11.00 -19.03
C ILE A 98 42.32 11.23 -18.98
N ASN A 99 42.81 12.16 -19.81
CA ASN A 99 44.20 12.61 -19.82
C ASN A 99 44.29 14.10 -19.42
N PHE A 100 44.66 14.39 -18.18
CA PHE A 100 44.79 15.79 -17.71
C PHE A 100 46.00 16.55 -18.30
N ASN A 101 46.83 15.91 -19.14
CA ASN A 101 48.01 16.52 -19.75
C ASN A 101 47.73 17.19 -21.10
N GLU A 102 46.54 17.00 -21.68
CA GLU A 102 46.16 17.59 -22.97
C GLU A 102 45.03 18.61 -22.78
N GLN A 103 45.19 19.79 -23.40
CA GLN A 103 44.37 20.98 -23.11
C GLN A 103 42.94 20.93 -23.69
N PRO A 104 42.57 19.97 -24.57
CA PRO A 104 41.18 19.61 -24.79
C PRO A 104 40.91 18.11 -24.50
N ALA A 105 41.41 17.55 -23.40
CA ALA A 105 40.85 16.31 -22.89
C ALA A 105 39.65 16.63 -22.00
N ASN A 106 38.53 15.93 -22.04
CA ASN A 106 37.92 15.14 -23.10
C ASN A 106 36.43 15.09 -22.71
N ASN A 107 35.52 14.79 -23.63
CA ASN A 107 34.08 14.73 -23.35
C ASN A 107 33.73 13.85 -22.12
N ASN A 108 34.58 12.87 -21.80
CA ASN A 108 34.46 12.01 -20.60
C ASN A 108 34.51 12.77 -19.28
N PHE A 109 35.34 13.80 -19.14
CA PHE A 109 35.35 14.61 -17.93
C PHE A 109 34.08 15.45 -17.82
N LYS A 110 33.63 16.02 -18.94
CA LYS A 110 32.37 16.77 -18.98
C LYS A 110 31.21 15.88 -18.55
N LEU A 111 31.12 14.67 -19.13
CA LEU A 111 30.14 13.65 -18.75
C LEU A 111 30.25 13.28 -17.26
N ALA A 112 31.45 13.03 -16.74
CA ALA A 112 31.66 12.72 -15.32
C ALA A 112 31.24 13.90 -14.40
N SER A 113 31.48 15.14 -14.82
CA SER A 113 31.19 16.34 -14.03
C SER A 113 29.70 16.70 -14.02
N ALA A 114 28.98 16.29 -15.06
CA ALA A 114 27.54 16.48 -15.23
C ALA A 114 26.72 15.26 -14.75
N HIS A 115 27.36 14.16 -14.36
CA HIS A 115 26.69 12.94 -13.95
C HIS A 115 25.88 13.16 -12.66
N ALA A 116 24.64 12.65 -12.62
CA ALA A 116 23.71 12.85 -11.51
C ALA A 116 24.23 12.22 -10.19
N ASP A 117 24.77 10.99 -10.26
CA ASP A 117 25.39 10.30 -9.12
C ASP A 117 26.82 9.83 -9.44
N PRO A 118 27.83 10.71 -9.32
CA PRO A 118 29.20 10.37 -9.65
C PRO A 118 29.80 9.30 -8.71
N GLY A 119 29.25 9.13 -7.49
CA GLY A 119 29.75 8.18 -6.51
C GLY A 119 29.42 6.75 -6.87
N ARG A 120 28.16 6.52 -7.26
CA ARG A 120 27.70 5.23 -7.77
C ARG A 120 28.37 4.88 -9.09
N ALA A 121 28.48 5.85 -10.01
CA ALA A 121 29.24 5.67 -11.25
C ALA A 121 30.70 5.27 -10.98
N ALA A 122 31.38 5.89 -10.02
CA ALA A 122 32.75 5.52 -9.65
C ALA A 122 32.85 4.08 -9.13
N LYS A 123 31.88 3.63 -8.33
CA LYS A 123 31.84 2.25 -7.83
C LYS A 123 31.58 1.25 -8.95
N ALA A 124 30.61 1.54 -9.83
CA ALA A 124 30.35 0.74 -11.03
C ALA A 124 31.60 0.60 -11.90
N LEU A 125 32.33 1.69 -12.18
CA LEU A 125 33.57 1.64 -12.95
C LEU A 125 34.68 0.83 -12.26
N LYS A 126 34.78 0.84 -10.93
CA LYS A 126 35.75 -0.03 -10.23
C LYS A 126 35.45 -1.50 -10.50
N ILE A 127 34.17 -1.89 -10.51
CA ILE A 127 33.75 -3.25 -10.84
C ILE A 127 34.07 -3.57 -12.30
N LEU A 128 33.74 -2.68 -13.24
CA LEU A 128 34.07 -2.86 -14.66
C LEU A 128 35.58 -2.95 -14.92
N THR A 129 36.38 -2.16 -14.20
CA THR A 129 37.85 -2.23 -14.26
C THR A 129 38.34 -3.60 -13.80
N ALA A 130 37.82 -4.09 -12.67
CA ALA A 130 38.18 -5.40 -12.12
C ALA A 130 37.75 -6.56 -13.03
N ALA A 131 36.62 -6.40 -13.73
CA ALA A 131 36.14 -7.34 -14.75
C ALA A 131 36.93 -7.27 -16.08
N GLY A 132 37.83 -6.29 -16.24
CA GLY A 132 38.57 -6.07 -17.49
C GLY A 132 37.78 -5.40 -18.61
N LEU A 133 36.56 -4.92 -18.32
CA LEU A 133 35.65 -4.28 -19.29
C LEU A 133 36.00 -2.81 -19.58
N LEU A 134 36.97 -2.23 -18.86
CA LEU A 134 37.52 -0.89 -19.14
C LEU A 134 38.94 -0.95 -19.72
N LYS A 135 39.22 -1.95 -20.55
CA LYS A 135 40.49 -2.11 -21.27
C LYS A 135 40.23 -2.27 -22.77
N GLY A 136 41.20 -1.83 -23.58
CA GLY A 136 41.12 -1.95 -25.04
C GLY A 136 39.99 -1.13 -25.65
N ASP A 137 39.54 -1.56 -26.84
CA ASP A 137 38.64 -0.77 -27.70
C ASP A 137 37.23 -0.57 -27.10
N SER A 138 36.77 -1.49 -26.24
CA SER A 138 35.45 -1.38 -25.60
C SER A 138 35.40 -0.42 -24.42
N ALA A 139 36.55 0.05 -23.91
CA ALA A 139 36.61 0.85 -22.69
C ALA A 139 35.80 2.15 -22.79
N GLN A 140 35.92 2.85 -23.92
CA GLN A 140 35.20 4.10 -24.17
C GLN A 140 33.70 3.86 -24.30
N ALA A 141 33.29 2.87 -25.09
CA ALA A 141 31.88 2.52 -25.27
C ALA A 141 31.20 2.13 -23.95
N ASN A 142 31.89 1.36 -23.10
CA ASN A 142 31.37 0.95 -21.79
C ASN A 142 31.23 2.14 -20.84
N TRP A 143 32.17 3.09 -20.86
CA TRP A 143 32.02 4.33 -20.12
C TRP A 143 30.85 5.17 -20.64
N ASP A 144 30.73 5.35 -21.96
CA ASP A 144 29.65 6.14 -22.55
C ASP A 144 28.27 5.55 -22.23
N ALA A 145 28.15 4.22 -22.20
CA ALA A 145 26.93 3.52 -21.80
C ALA A 145 26.57 3.78 -20.33
N LEU A 146 27.53 3.62 -19.41
CA LEU A 146 27.31 3.90 -17.99
C LEU A 146 26.97 5.37 -17.75
N ALA A 147 27.72 6.28 -18.35
CA ALA A 147 27.57 7.72 -18.13
C ALA A 147 26.24 8.28 -18.61
N ARG A 148 25.59 7.60 -19.58
CA ARG A 148 24.27 7.96 -20.10
C ARG A 148 23.13 7.22 -19.41
N HIS A 149 23.42 6.25 -18.55
CA HIS A 149 22.39 5.48 -17.88
C HIS A 149 21.66 6.38 -16.86
N PRO A 150 20.31 6.42 -16.87
CA PRO A 150 19.55 7.30 -15.98
C PRO A 150 19.69 6.93 -14.50
N ASP A 151 19.94 5.66 -14.21
CA ASP A 151 20.08 5.13 -12.85
C ASP A 151 21.42 4.40 -12.65
N ALA A 152 22.44 5.13 -12.23
CA ALA A 152 23.75 4.55 -11.94
C ALA A 152 23.75 3.71 -10.64
N HIS A 153 22.77 3.89 -9.75
CA HIS A 153 22.68 3.13 -8.51
C HIS A 153 22.26 1.69 -8.80
N SER A 154 21.21 1.51 -9.61
CA SER A 154 20.75 0.17 -10.01
C SER A 154 21.79 -0.54 -10.87
N VAL A 155 22.52 0.18 -11.74
CA VAL A 155 23.64 -0.40 -12.50
C VAL A 155 24.76 -0.89 -11.58
N GLU A 156 25.15 -0.10 -10.57
CA GLU A 156 26.16 -0.52 -9.59
C GLU A 156 25.72 -1.78 -8.84
N ILE A 157 24.50 -1.83 -8.32
CA ILE A 157 23.96 -3.02 -7.63
C ILE A 157 23.96 -4.22 -8.58
N ALA A 158 23.51 -4.02 -9.82
CA ALA A 158 23.47 -5.09 -10.81
C ALA A 158 24.86 -5.69 -11.07
N LEU A 159 25.88 -4.84 -11.21
CA LEU A 159 27.26 -5.26 -11.37
C LEU A 159 27.81 -6.01 -10.14
N GLN A 160 27.43 -5.62 -8.93
CA GLN A 160 27.82 -6.34 -7.71
C GLN A 160 27.27 -7.77 -7.73
N TYR A 161 25.97 -7.94 -8.03
CA TYR A 161 25.36 -9.26 -8.13
C TYR A 161 25.95 -10.09 -9.26
N LEU A 162 26.17 -9.52 -10.45
CA LEU A 162 26.83 -10.27 -11.54
C LEU A 162 28.25 -10.69 -11.17
N THR A 163 28.98 -9.89 -10.37
CA THR A 163 30.29 -10.27 -9.84
C THR A 163 30.18 -11.47 -8.90
N ILE A 164 29.22 -11.45 -7.97
CA ILE A 164 28.94 -12.54 -7.03
C ILE A 164 28.59 -13.83 -7.77
N TYR A 165 27.76 -13.73 -8.82
CA TYR A 165 27.39 -14.87 -9.67
C TYR A 165 28.48 -15.30 -10.65
N GLY A 166 29.62 -14.61 -10.69
CA GLY A 166 30.72 -14.91 -11.61
C GLY A 166 30.45 -14.59 -13.08
N LEU A 167 29.37 -13.85 -13.38
CA LEU A 167 28.89 -13.55 -14.73
C LEU A 167 29.58 -12.37 -15.40
N LEU A 168 30.47 -11.67 -14.69
CA LEU A 168 31.36 -10.65 -15.26
C LEU A 168 32.78 -11.17 -15.54
N LYS A 169 32.93 -12.49 -15.71
CA LYS A 169 34.22 -13.12 -16.06
C LYS A 169 34.13 -13.82 -17.41
N GLY A 170 35.27 -13.92 -18.10
CA GLY A 170 35.39 -14.65 -19.36
C GLY A 170 34.72 -13.97 -20.56
N LYS A 171 34.49 -14.75 -21.62
CA LYS A 171 34.03 -14.25 -22.93
C LYS A 171 32.61 -13.65 -22.91
N SER A 172 31.78 -14.04 -21.95
CA SER A 172 30.39 -13.57 -21.81
C SER A 172 30.25 -12.27 -21.01
N ALA A 173 31.33 -11.78 -20.39
CA ALA A 173 31.30 -10.63 -19.49
C ALA A 173 30.77 -9.37 -20.19
N GLN A 174 31.24 -9.09 -21.42
CA GLN A 174 30.80 -7.94 -22.21
C GLN A 174 29.32 -8.06 -22.56
N ALA A 175 28.87 -9.22 -23.04
CA ALA A 175 27.47 -9.43 -23.41
C ALA A 175 26.52 -9.27 -22.21
N ASN A 176 26.92 -9.72 -21.01
CA ASN A 176 26.13 -9.55 -19.80
C ASN A 176 26.10 -8.09 -19.32
N TRP A 177 27.21 -7.36 -19.47
CA TRP A 177 27.25 -5.92 -19.24
C TRP A 177 26.32 -5.17 -20.20
N ASP A 178 26.33 -5.52 -21.49
CA ASP A 178 25.48 -4.89 -22.50
C ASP A 178 23.99 -5.04 -22.17
N VAL A 179 23.57 -6.13 -21.52
CA VAL A 179 22.19 -6.29 -21.02
C VAL A 179 21.88 -5.30 -19.91
N VAL A 180 22.78 -5.15 -18.94
CA VAL A 180 22.60 -4.23 -17.79
C VAL A 180 22.42 -2.80 -18.27
N VAL A 181 23.27 -2.29 -19.17
CA VAL A 181 23.19 -0.89 -19.60
C VAL A 181 22.08 -0.58 -20.59
N ARG A 182 21.54 -1.59 -21.27
CA ARG A 182 20.39 -1.41 -22.16
C ARG A 182 19.05 -1.52 -21.44
N CYS A 183 19.03 -2.13 -20.26
CA CYS A 183 17.82 -2.28 -19.46
C CYS A 183 17.57 -1.00 -18.67
N PRO A 184 16.43 -0.30 -18.86
CA PRO A 184 16.14 0.94 -18.14
C PRO A 184 16.14 0.79 -16.61
N ASP A 185 15.71 -0.39 -16.13
CA ASP A 185 15.78 -0.80 -14.73
C ASP A 185 16.58 -2.12 -14.62
N PRO A 186 17.89 -2.04 -14.39
CA PRO A 186 18.75 -3.21 -14.38
C PRO A 186 18.72 -4.00 -13.08
N PHE A 187 17.92 -3.62 -12.07
CA PHE A 187 17.97 -4.22 -10.74
C PHE A 187 17.77 -5.76 -10.78
N ASP A 188 16.81 -6.23 -11.57
CA ASP A 188 16.46 -7.65 -11.71
C ASP A 188 17.28 -8.42 -12.76
N VAL A 189 18.07 -7.72 -13.59
CA VAL A 189 18.85 -8.32 -14.68
C VAL A 189 19.84 -9.39 -14.18
N PRO A 190 20.60 -9.20 -13.09
CA PRO A 190 21.54 -10.21 -12.60
C PRO A 190 20.87 -11.51 -12.21
N LEU A 191 19.71 -11.44 -11.56
CA LEU A 191 18.92 -12.62 -11.18
C LEU A 191 18.44 -13.36 -12.43
N ALA A 192 18.00 -12.61 -13.44
CA ALA A 192 17.57 -13.17 -14.72
C ALA A 192 18.72 -13.91 -15.43
N LEU A 193 19.88 -13.27 -15.56
CA LEU A 193 21.05 -13.87 -16.21
C LEU A 193 21.62 -15.05 -15.41
N HIS A 194 21.58 -14.99 -14.09
CA HIS A 194 21.98 -16.11 -13.23
C HIS A 194 21.09 -17.34 -13.45
N GLU A 195 19.76 -17.18 -13.42
CA GLU A 195 18.83 -18.29 -13.69
C GLU A 195 19.07 -18.93 -15.06
N LEU A 196 19.26 -18.12 -16.09
CA LEU A 196 19.54 -18.61 -17.44
C LEU A 196 20.89 -19.32 -17.52
N SER A 197 21.94 -18.79 -16.87
CA SER A 197 23.27 -19.40 -16.81
C SER A 197 23.26 -20.75 -16.10
N VAL A 198 22.60 -20.86 -14.95
CA VAL A 198 22.48 -22.13 -14.20
C VAL A 198 21.71 -23.20 -15.00
N CYS A 199 20.96 -22.79 -16.02
CA CYS A 199 20.27 -23.70 -16.94
C CYS A 199 21.03 -23.98 -18.24
N GLY A 200 22.27 -23.49 -18.39
CA GLY A 200 23.06 -23.61 -19.63
C GLY A 200 22.47 -22.86 -20.82
N MET A 201 21.53 -21.92 -20.59
CA MET A 201 20.83 -21.19 -21.64
C MET A 201 21.64 -20.01 -22.18
N LEU A 202 22.74 -19.65 -21.50
CA LEU A 202 23.67 -18.60 -21.91
C LEU A 202 24.94 -19.11 -22.58
N ASP A 203 25.03 -20.42 -22.82
CA ASP A 203 26.24 -21.10 -23.34
C ASP A 203 26.07 -21.65 -24.77
N ASN A 204 24.92 -21.40 -25.41
CA ASN A 204 24.59 -21.88 -26.75
C ASN A 204 24.43 -20.72 -27.77
N GLU A 205 24.20 -21.05 -29.04
CA GLU A 205 24.02 -20.07 -30.12
C GLU A 205 22.83 -19.12 -29.90
N SER A 206 21.83 -19.52 -29.10
CA SER A 206 20.66 -18.70 -28.75
C SER A 206 20.92 -17.78 -27.54
N ALA A 207 22.09 -17.83 -26.91
CA ALA A 207 22.41 -17.06 -25.71
C ALA A 207 22.18 -15.55 -25.89
N GLN A 208 22.51 -15.01 -27.07
CA GLN A 208 22.32 -13.59 -27.34
C GLN A 208 20.84 -13.21 -27.44
N ALA A 209 19.99 -14.08 -28.02
CA ALA A 209 18.55 -13.85 -28.09
C ALA A 209 17.92 -13.77 -26.68
N PHE A 210 18.36 -14.61 -25.74
CA PHE A 210 17.95 -14.50 -24.34
C PHE A 210 18.37 -13.16 -23.74
N ARG A 211 19.65 -12.77 -23.90
CA ARG A 211 20.18 -11.49 -23.40
C ARG A 211 19.40 -10.30 -23.95
N ASP A 212 19.08 -10.30 -25.24
CA ASP A 212 18.34 -9.21 -25.89
C ASP A 212 16.86 -9.17 -25.47
N ALA A 213 16.26 -10.32 -25.15
CA ALA A 213 14.92 -10.38 -24.57
C ALA A 213 14.91 -9.82 -23.14
N ILE A 214 15.87 -10.23 -22.29
CA ILE A 214 16.04 -9.73 -20.92
C ILE A 214 16.25 -8.21 -20.90
N ALA A 215 17.11 -7.68 -21.78
CA ALA A 215 17.42 -6.25 -21.82
C ALA A 215 16.20 -5.36 -22.13
N ARG A 216 15.22 -5.87 -22.87
CA ARG A 216 14.04 -5.11 -23.33
C ARG A 216 12.80 -5.32 -22.46
N HIS A 217 12.80 -6.31 -21.58
CA HIS A 217 11.60 -6.69 -20.84
C HIS A 217 11.47 -5.90 -19.53
N ALA A 218 10.26 -5.42 -19.22
CA ALA A 218 9.98 -4.69 -17.99
C ALA A 218 10.11 -5.55 -16.71
N LYS A 219 10.06 -6.88 -16.85
CA LYS A 219 10.27 -7.85 -15.76
C LYS A 219 11.35 -8.88 -16.11
N PRO A 220 12.64 -8.52 -16.10
CA PRO A 220 13.73 -9.39 -16.54
C PRO A 220 13.74 -10.76 -15.83
N TYR A 221 13.67 -10.75 -14.49
CA TYR A 221 13.66 -11.99 -13.70
C TYR A 221 12.38 -12.81 -13.90
N GLY A 222 11.25 -12.14 -14.15
CA GLY A 222 10.00 -12.77 -14.58
C GLY A 222 10.18 -13.61 -15.84
N LEU A 223 10.77 -12.99 -16.86
CA LEU A 223 11.00 -13.57 -18.17
C LEU A 223 12.00 -14.74 -18.14
N ALA A 224 13.12 -14.60 -17.43
CA ALA A 224 14.07 -15.69 -17.26
C ALA A 224 13.42 -16.94 -16.65
N LYS A 225 12.63 -16.80 -15.58
CA LYS A 225 11.92 -17.93 -14.96
C LYS A 225 10.93 -18.59 -15.92
N ALA A 226 10.29 -17.81 -16.79
CA ALA A 226 9.38 -18.34 -17.81
C ALA A 226 10.12 -19.25 -18.80
N PHE A 227 11.26 -18.80 -19.32
CA PHE A 227 12.10 -19.59 -20.22
C PHE A 227 12.69 -20.84 -19.57
N VAL A 228 13.23 -20.70 -18.35
CA VAL A 228 13.75 -21.82 -17.56
C VAL A 228 12.66 -22.87 -17.31
N ARG A 229 11.44 -22.43 -16.98
CA ARG A 229 10.31 -23.32 -16.73
C ARG A 229 9.94 -24.16 -17.94
N LEU A 230 9.98 -23.60 -19.15
CA LEU A 230 9.67 -24.39 -20.36
C LEU A 230 10.82 -25.31 -20.75
N THR A 231 12.07 -24.88 -20.53
CA THR A 231 13.26 -25.67 -20.87
C THR A 231 13.45 -26.87 -19.94
N ARG A 232 13.45 -26.67 -18.61
CA ARG A 232 13.71 -27.73 -17.62
C ARG A 232 12.61 -28.79 -17.53
N ASN A 233 11.37 -28.45 -17.89
CA ASN A 233 10.23 -29.36 -17.75
C ASN A 233 10.00 -30.27 -18.98
N GLY A 234 10.99 -30.42 -19.87
CA GLY A 234 10.87 -31.32 -21.01
C GLY A 234 10.06 -30.74 -22.18
N PHE A 235 9.86 -29.42 -22.22
CA PHE A 235 9.21 -28.74 -23.35
C PHE A 235 10.18 -27.82 -24.14
N PRO A 236 11.47 -28.19 -24.38
CA PRO A 236 12.38 -27.32 -25.13
C PRO A 236 11.91 -27.11 -26.57
N GLY A 237 11.10 -28.02 -27.11
CA GLY A 237 10.47 -27.88 -28.43
C GLY A 237 9.55 -26.67 -28.54
N LEU A 238 8.92 -26.22 -27.46
CA LEU A 238 8.09 -25.00 -27.48
C LEU A 238 8.91 -23.74 -27.72
N LEU A 239 10.19 -23.74 -27.38
CA LEU A 239 11.09 -22.61 -27.60
C LEU A 239 11.86 -22.73 -28.93
N LYS A 240 11.66 -23.79 -29.71
CA LYS A 240 12.30 -24.01 -31.02
C LYS A 240 11.30 -23.71 -32.16
N GLY A 241 11.75 -23.04 -33.22
CA GLY A 241 10.94 -22.79 -34.44
C GLY A 241 11.08 -21.37 -35.01
N GLU A 242 10.69 -21.21 -36.28
CA GLU A 242 10.72 -19.95 -37.05
C GLU A 242 9.90 -18.79 -36.41
N PRO A 243 10.27 -17.50 -36.66
CA PRO A 243 10.20 -16.44 -35.65
C PRO A 243 8.92 -15.58 -35.58
N LEU A 244 7.81 -15.94 -36.24
CA LEU A 244 6.55 -15.17 -36.15
C LEU A 244 5.41 -15.89 -35.41
N ASP A 245 5.51 -17.22 -35.22
CA ASP A 245 4.57 -18.04 -34.45
C ASP A 245 5.21 -18.76 -33.26
N SER A 246 6.50 -18.52 -33.01
CA SER A 246 7.20 -19.17 -31.92
C SER A 246 6.69 -18.69 -30.56
N TYR A 247 6.39 -19.64 -29.68
CA TYR A 247 5.98 -19.35 -28.30
C TYR A 247 7.01 -18.47 -27.57
N TRP A 248 8.25 -18.44 -28.06
CA TRP A 248 9.27 -17.48 -27.68
C TRP A 248 8.79 -16.03 -27.73
N ALA A 249 8.33 -15.56 -28.89
CA ALA A 249 7.97 -14.16 -29.10
C ALA A 249 6.78 -13.77 -28.23
N VAL A 250 5.83 -14.70 -28.07
CA VAL A 250 4.70 -14.53 -27.16
C VAL A 250 5.20 -14.29 -25.73
N ILE A 251 6.10 -15.12 -25.22
CA ILE A 251 6.60 -15.00 -23.84
C ILE A 251 7.47 -13.75 -23.68
N ALA A 252 8.35 -13.49 -24.64
CA ALA A 252 9.32 -12.39 -24.58
C ALA A 252 8.66 -11.01 -24.60
N ASN A 253 7.45 -10.88 -25.15
CA ASN A 253 6.74 -9.61 -25.27
C ASN A 253 5.55 -9.47 -24.31
N HIS A 254 5.17 -10.53 -23.59
CA HIS A 254 4.01 -10.48 -22.70
C HIS A 254 4.38 -9.83 -21.35
N PRO A 255 3.60 -8.86 -20.82
CA PRO A 255 3.88 -8.20 -19.54
C PRO A 255 4.07 -9.15 -18.35
N GLU A 256 3.36 -10.28 -18.39
CA GLU A 256 3.44 -11.36 -17.39
C GLU A 256 3.96 -12.69 -17.98
N PRO A 257 5.25 -12.82 -18.28
CA PRO A 257 5.80 -13.98 -19.00
C PRO A 257 5.67 -15.29 -18.20
N ARG A 258 5.66 -15.22 -16.86
CA ARG A 258 5.53 -16.39 -15.98
C ARG A 258 4.19 -17.09 -16.14
N TYR A 259 3.10 -16.33 -16.27
CA TYR A 259 1.76 -16.90 -16.44
C TYR A 259 1.62 -17.53 -17.82
N ILE A 260 2.14 -16.89 -18.86
CA ILE A 260 2.14 -17.47 -20.21
C ILE A 260 2.93 -18.77 -20.27
N ALA A 261 4.14 -18.83 -19.70
CA ALA A 261 4.88 -20.08 -19.63
C ALA A 261 4.16 -21.18 -18.82
N LYS A 262 3.41 -20.81 -17.78
CA LYS A 262 2.56 -21.74 -17.03
C LYS A 262 1.41 -22.26 -17.91
N LEU A 263 0.72 -21.38 -18.64
CA LEU A 263 -0.36 -21.72 -19.57
C LEU A 263 0.14 -22.69 -20.64
N LEU A 264 1.19 -22.33 -21.36
CA LEU A 264 1.73 -23.14 -22.45
C LEU A 264 2.18 -24.53 -21.97
N LYS A 265 2.75 -24.62 -20.76
CA LYS A 265 3.08 -25.90 -20.14
C LYS A 265 1.83 -26.76 -19.90
N ILE A 266 0.73 -26.17 -19.43
CA ILE A 266 -0.53 -26.89 -19.18
C ILE A 266 -1.13 -27.37 -20.49
N LEU A 267 -1.24 -26.47 -21.48
CA LEU A 267 -1.79 -26.81 -22.80
C LEU A 267 -0.95 -27.89 -23.50
N SER A 268 0.38 -27.80 -23.41
CA SER A 268 1.26 -28.83 -24.00
C SER A 268 1.09 -30.20 -23.35
N ARG A 269 0.84 -30.27 -22.04
CA ARG A 269 0.60 -31.54 -21.33
C ARG A 269 -0.74 -32.16 -21.71
N GLY A 270 -1.75 -31.34 -21.95
CA GLY A 270 -3.05 -31.78 -22.43
C GLY A 270 -3.13 -32.03 -23.94
N GLU A 271 -1.99 -32.00 -24.63
CA GLU A 271 -1.90 -32.11 -26.10
C GLU A 271 -2.68 -31.03 -26.88
N LEU A 272 -3.14 -29.98 -26.20
CA LEU A 272 -3.91 -28.85 -26.75
C LEU A 272 -3.05 -27.90 -27.60
N LEU A 273 -1.74 -28.13 -27.68
CA LEU A 273 -0.81 -27.43 -28.56
C LEU A 273 -0.36 -28.29 -29.76
N LYS A 274 -1.11 -29.35 -30.10
CA LYS A 274 -0.89 -30.18 -31.29
C LYS A 274 -2.03 -30.00 -32.31
N GLY A 275 -1.74 -30.28 -33.58
CA GLY A 275 -2.73 -30.27 -34.66
C GLY A 275 -3.25 -28.87 -35.02
N GLU A 276 -4.38 -28.82 -35.73
CA GLU A 276 -4.95 -27.60 -36.29
C GLU A 276 -5.46 -26.62 -35.21
N SER A 277 -5.88 -27.12 -34.04
CA SER A 277 -6.38 -26.29 -32.92
C SER A 277 -5.27 -25.63 -32.10
N ALA A 278 -4.01 -26.00 -32.28
CA ALA A 278 -2.89 -25.53 -31.45
C ALA A 278 -2.78 -24.00 -31.41
N LEU A 279 -2.90 -23.35 -32.58
CA LEU A 279 -2.82 -21.90 -32.72
C LEU A 279 -4.02 -21.20 -32.08
N LYS A 280 -5.22 -21.74 -32.29
CA LYS A 280 -6.47 -21.25 -31.71
C LYS A 280 -6.42 -21.31 -30.18
N ASN A 281 -6.04 -22.46 -29.62
CA ASN A 281 -5.96 -22.68 -28.17
C ASN A 281 -4.91 -21.77 -27.52
N ARG A 282 -3.74 -21.65 -28.17
CA ARG A 282 -2.68 -20.70 -27.77
C ARG A 282 -3.24 -19.29 -27.66
N ASN A 283 -3.83 -18.78 -28.74
CA ASN A 283 -4.29 -17.40 -28.81
C ASN A 283 -5.45 -17.15 -27.82
N ALA A 284 -6.41 -18.07 -27.71
CA ALA A 284 -7.52 -17.97 -26.75
C ALA A 284 -7.03 -17.85 -25.31
N ALA A 285 -6.06 -18.67 -24.91
CA ALA A 285 -5.53 -18.63 -23.54
C ALA A 285 -4.69 -17.37 -23.24
N ILE A 286 -3.91 -16.88 -24.21
CA ILE A 286 -3.06 -15.69 -24.04
C ILE A 286 -3.89 -14.41 -24.06
N GLN A 287 -4.89 -14.32 -24.94
CA GLN A 287 -5.73 -13.14 -25.12
C GLN A 287 -6.89 -13.09 -24.11
N HIS A 288 -6.99 -14.06 -23.21
CA HIS A 288 -7.99 -14.07 -22.16
C HIS A 288 -7.86 -12.81 -21.28
N ALA A 289 -8.98 -12.23 -20.85
CA ALA A 289 -8.98 -10.99 -20.06
C ALA A 289 -8.16 -11.09 -18.77
N ASN A 290 -8.09 -12.29 -18.18
CA ASN A 290 -7.28 -12.60 -17.00
C ASN A 290 -6.43 -13.87 -17.24
N PRO A 291 -5.25 -13.77 -17.87
CA PRO A 291 -4.41 -14.92 -18.22
C PRO A 291 -3.85 -15.67 -16.99
N ASP A 292 -3.70 -15.00 -15.87
CA ASP A 292 -3.24 -15.57 -14.59
C ASP A 292 -4.31 -16.47 -13.95
N LYS A 293 -5.56 -15.98 -13.89
CA LYS A 293 -6.72 -16.71 -13.36
C LYS A 293 -6.99 -17.95 -14.21
N ILE A 294 -7.02 -17.79 -15.53
CA ILE A 294 -7.25 -18.92 -16.45
C ILE A 294 -6.12 -19.96 -16.36
N ALA A 295 -4.87 -19.54 -16.10
CA ALA A 295 -3.76 -20.48 -15.85
C ALA A 295 -3.94 -21.28 -14.55
N GLY A 296 -4.54 -20.69 -13.53
CA GLY A 296 -4.93 -21.38 -12.30
C GLY A 296 -6.02 -22.41 -12.56
N VAL A 297 -7.03 -22.05 -13.34
CA VAL A 297 -8.20 -22.90 -13.64
C VAL A 297 -7.82 -24.06 -14.54
N LEU A 298 -7.09 -23.80 -15.62
CA LEU A 298 -6.53 -24.84 -16.48
C LEU A 298 -5.63 -25.81 -15.71
N GLN A 299 -4.89 -25.33 -14.70
CA GLN A 299 -4.10 -26.21 -13.84
C GLN A 299 -5.00 -27.16 -13.04
N LYS A 300 -6.13 -26.68 -12.50
CA LYS A 300 -7.08 -27.51 -11.76
C LYS A 300 -7.74 -28.55 -12.65
N LEU A 301 -8.16 -28.17 -13.87
CA LEU A 301 -8.68 -29.13 -14.85
C LEU A 301 -7.63 -30.17 -15.24
N ALA A 302 -6.38 -29.75 -15.48
CA ALA A 302 -5.29 -30.69 -15.78
C ALA A 302 -5.01 -31.66 -14.62
N GLN A 303 -5.04 -31.18 -13.37
CA GLN A 303 -4.86 -32.02 -12.18
C GLN A 303 -6.00 -33.03 -12.01
N ALA A 304 -7.22 -32.66 -12.40
CA ALA A 304 -8.38 -33.54 -12.44
C ALA A 304 -8.41 -34.49 -13.65
N GLY A 305 -7.43 -34.42 -14.56
CA GLY A 305 -7.40 -35.22 -15.79
C GLY A 305 -8.36 -34.76 -16.90
N LEU A 306 -9.08 -33.65 -16.69
CA LEU A 306 -10.09 -33.12 -17.63
C LEU A 306 -9.48 -32.42 -18.86
N LEU A 307 -8.17 -32.18 -18.88
CA LEU A 307 -7.45 -31.70 -20.06
C LEU A 307 -6.64 -32.82 -20.74
N ALA A 308 -6.99 -34.08 -20.55
CA ALA A 308 -6.35 -35.22 -21.20
C ALA A 308 -7.38 -36.07 -21.98
N GLY A 309 -6.91 -36.80 -22.99
CA GLY A 309 -7.76 -37.68 -23.80
C GLY A 309 -8.70 -36.95 -24.76
N GLU A 310 -9.74 -37.66 -25.23
CA GLU A 310 -10.63 -37.20 -26.30
C GLU A 310 -11.48 -35.97 -25.93
N LEU A 311 -11.75 -35.76 -24.64
CA LEU A 311 -12.54 -34.62 -24.15
C LEU A 311 -11.71 -33.37 -23.86
N ALA A 312 -10.38 -33.42 -23.96
CA ALA A 312 -9.51 -32.30 -23.59
C ALA A 312 -9.85 -31.01 -24.36
N GLN A 313 -10.08 -31.12 -25.68
CA GLN A 313 -10.41 -29.97 -26.52
C GLN A 313 -11.80 -29.41 -26.17
N ALA A 314 -12.80 -30.27 -25.98
CA ALA A 314 -14.15 -29.84 -25.62
C ALA A 314 -14.18 -29.14 -24.26
N ASN A 315 -13.45 -29.67 -23.27
CA ASN A 315 -13.34 -29.05 -21.94
C ASN A 315 -12.59 -27.71 -21.99
N PHE A 316 -11.54 -27.62 -22.83
CA PHE A 316 -10.84 -26.36 -23.05
C PHE A 316 -11.75 -25.31 -23.71
N ASP A 317 -12.45 -25.66 -24.79
CA ASP A 317 -13.37 -24.77 -25.48
C ASP A 317 -14.51 -24.31 -24.56
N ALA A 318 -15.09 -25.23 -23.76
CA ALA A 318 -16.11 -24.90 -22.77
C ALA A 318 -15.59 -23.85 -21.78
N LEU A 319 -14.40 -24.06 -21.21
CA LEU A 319 -13.78 -23.11 -20.30
C LEU A 319 -13.56 -21.73 -20.94
N MET A 320 -13.11 -21.66 -22.19
CA MET A 320 -12.88 -20.37 -22.88
C MET A 320 -14.18 -19.59 -23.13
N THR A 321 -15.34 -20.24 -23.05
CA THR A 321 -16.66 -19.62 -23.21
C THR A 321 -17.40 -19.37 -21.88
N MET A 322 -16.79 -19.72 -20.75
CA MET A 322 -17.43 -19.56 -19.44
C MET A 322 -17.65 -18.09 -19.08
N GLN A 323 -18.77 -17.81 -18.42
CA GLN A 323 -19.07 -16.51 -17.83
C GLN A 323 -18.06 -16.19 -16.72
N SER A 324 -17.65 -14.93 -16.64
CA SER A 324 -16.77 -14.43 -15.57
C SER A 324 -17.33 -14.80 -14.20
N GLY A 325 -16.53 -15.43 -13.35
CA GLY A 325 -16.93 -15.92 -12.03
C GLY A 325 -17.16 -17.43 -11.97
N ALA A 326 -17.49 -18.09 -13.09
CA ALA A 326 -17.66 -19.54 -13.11
C ALA A 326 -16.30 -20.28 -12.97
N ASP A 327 -15.22 -19.61 -13.35
CA ASP A 327 -13.84 -20.03 -13.12
C ASP A 327 -13.50 -20.19 -11.64
N HIS A 328 -14.15 -19.42 -10.75
CA HIS A 328 -14.04 -19.57 -9.30
C HIS A 328 -14.50 -20.95 -8.84
N TRP A 329 -15.64 -21.43 -9.36
CA TRP A 329 -16.17 -22.75 -8.98
C TRP A 329 -15.26 -23.89 -9.45
N VAL A 330 -14.67 -23.81 -10.65
CA VAL A 330 -13.66 -24.80 -11.08
C VAL A 330 -12.50 -24.84 -10.08
N ALA A 331 -12.07 -23.68 -9.57
CA ALA A 331 -11.02 -23.61 -8.56
C ALA A 331 -11.44 -24.20 -7.20
N VAL A 332 -12.69 -23.99 -6.77
CA VAL A 332 -13.26 -24.56 -5.54
C VAL A 332 -13.35 -26.08 -5.64
N LEU A 333 -14.00 -26.60 -6.69
CA LEU A 333 -14.14 -28.04 -6.92
C LEU A 333 -12.77 -28.72 -7.04
N GLY A 334 -11.85 -28.10 -7.77
CA GLY A 334 -10.49 -28.62 -7.97
C GLY A 334 -9.60 -28.52 -6.72
N SER A 335 -9.91 -27.66 -5.75
CA SER A 335 -9.20 -27.66 -4.45
C SER A 335 -9.76 -28.68 -3.48
N ASN A 336 -11.03 -29.03 -3.61
CA ASN A 336 -11.70 -30.06 -2.81
C ASN A 336 -11.58 -31.48 -3.39
N GLY A 337 -10.95 -31.63 -4.56
CA GLY A 337 -10.76 -32.95 -5.18
C GLY A 337 -12.03 -33.56 -5.79
N ILE A 338 -13.10 -32.76 -5.94
CA ILE A 338 -14.40 -33.18 -6.49
C ILE A 338 -14.64 -32.68 -7.92
N LEU A 339 -13.60 -32.20 -8.60
CA LEU A 339 -13.68 -31.75 -10.00
C LEU A 339 -13.69 -32.95 -10.96
N THR A 340 -14.83 -33.63 -11.08
CA THR A 340 -15.05 -34.73 -12.04
C THR A 340 -15.58 -34.20 -13.38
N GLN A 341 -15.64 -35.04 -14.41
CA GLN A 341 -16.24 -34.65 -15.70
C GLN A 341 -17.71 -34.30 -15.54
N ASP A 342 -18.45 -35.04 -14.71
CA ASP A 342 -19.87 -34.80 -14.46
C ASP A 342 -20.10 -33.47 -13.73
N ASN A 343 -19.28 -33.17 -12.71
CA ASN A 343 -19.35 -31.90 -11.99
C ASN A 343 -18.94 -30.73 -12.87
N PHE A 344 -17.94 -30.90 -13.73
CA PHE A 344 -17.56 -29.89 -14.71
C PHE A 344 -18.68 -29.65 -15.74
N ASN A 345 -19.32 -30.70 -16.26
CA ASN A 345 -20.46 -30.57 -17.17
C ASN A 345 -21.64 -29.85 -16.50
N ALA A 346 -21.97 -30.22 -15.26
CA ALA A 346 -23.03 -29.58 -14.47
C ALA A 346 -22.73 -28.10 -14.24
N LEU A 347 -21.46 -27.76 -13.97
CA LEU A 347 -21.01 -26.38 -13.84
C LEU A 347 -21.25 -25.58 -15.13
N ILE A 348 -20.81 -26.11 -16.28
CA ILE A 348 -20.98 -25.44 -17.58
C ILE A 348 -22.46 -25.23 -17.90
N GLN A 349 -23.30 -26.24 -17.62
CA GLN A 349 -24.74 -26.21 -17.85
C GLN A 349 -25.46 -25.16 -16.98
N HIS A 350 -25.02 -24.98 -15.73
CA HIS A 350 -25.70 -24.14 -14.74
C HIS A 350 -24.95 -22.85 -14.37
N GLN A 351 -23.92 -22.48 -15.15
CA GLN A 351 -23.03 -21.34 -14.85
C GLN A 351 -23.76 -20.01 -14.61
N GLN A 352 -24.88 -19.73 -15.30
CA GLN A 352 -25.62 -18.48 -15.13
C GLN A 352 -26.23 -18.36 -13.72
N VAL A 353 -26.73 -19.46 -13.16
CA VAL A 353 -27.28 -19.48 -11.79
C VAL A 353 -26.13 -19.40 -10.79
N LEU A 354 -25.08 -20.21 -10.98
CA LEU A 354 -23.94 -20.29 -10.07
C LEU A 354 -23.15 -18.98 -9.96
N VAL A 355 -22.93 -18.28 -11.08
CA VAL A 355 -22.20 -17.00 -11.10
C VAL A 355 -22.95 -15.93 -10.34
N GLY A 356 -24.25 -15.76 -10.59
CA GLY A 356 -25.04 -14.79 -9.85
C GLY A 356 -25.19 -15.14 -8.37
N ALA A 357 -25.24 -16.45 -8.04
CA ALA A 357 -25.21 -16.91 -6.65
C ALA A 357 -23.87 -16.59 -5.98
N THR A 358 -22.74 -16.71 -6.69
CA THR A 358 -21.43 -16.30 -6.15
C THR A 358 -21.34 -14.81 -5.90
N GLU A 359 -21.89 -13.98 -6.79
CA GLU A 359 -21.88 -12.53 -6.57
C GLU A 359 -22.79 -12.13 -5.41
N ALA A 360 -23.99 -12.70 -5.35
CA ALA A 360 -24.90 -12.52 -4.21
C ALA A 360 -24.25 -13.03 -2.91
N PHE A 361 -23.62 -14.20 -2.92
CA PHE A 361 -22.90 -14.75 -1.77
C PHE A 361 -21.74 -13.85 -1.35
N ARG A 362 -20.92 -13.34 -2.30
CA ARG A 362 -19.86 -12.38 -1.98
C ARG A 362 -20.45 -11.18 -1.28
N GLN A 363 -21.51 -10.58 -1.83
CA GLN A 363 -22.16 -9.44 -1.22
C GLN A 363 -22.66 -9.77 0.19
N THR A 364 -23.32 -10.91 0.38
CA THR A 364 -23.79 -11.35 1.71
C THR A 364 -22.64 -11.64 2.67
N TRP A 365 -21.56 -12.26 2.21
CA TRP A 365 -20.37 -12.58 3.01
C TRP A 365 -19.57 -11.33 3.39
N PHE A 366 -19.42 -10.38 2.47
CA PHE A 366 -18.87 -9.04 2.74
C PHE A 366 -19.68 -8.36 3.85
N ASN A 367 -21.01 -8.41 3.72
CA ASN A 367 -21.92 -7.82 4.70
C ASN A 367 -21.87 -8.54 6.05
N MET A 368 -21.68 -9.87 6.09
CA MET A 368 -21.61 -10.66 7.32
C MET A 368 -20.32 -10.44 8.12
N LEU A 369 -19.19 -10.15 7.47
CA LEU A 369 -17.89 -10.08 8.15
C LEU A 369 -17.32 -8.66 8.32
N ASN A 370 -17.99 -7.63 7.81
CA ASN A 370 -17.51 -6.23 7.84
C ASN A 370 -16.04 -6.06 7.38
N PHE A 371 -15.60 -6.86 6.39
CA PHE A 371 -14.29 -6.64 5.77
C PHE A 371 -14.39 -5.63 4.62
N PRO A 372 -13.39 -4.74 4.43
CA PRO A 372 -13.43 -3.79 3.33
C PRO A 372 -13.50 -4.52 1.97
N PRO A 373 -14.22 -3.98 0.96
CA PRO A 373 -14.34 -4.56 -0.39
C PRO A 373 -12.98 -4.89 -1.04
N ASN A 374 -11.93 -4.16 -0.65
CA ASN A 374 -10.59 -4.26 -1.21
C ASN A 374 -9.74 -5.36 -0.55
N PHE A 375 -10.19 -5.95 0.57
CA PHE A 375 -9.43 -6.93 1.34
C PHE A 375 -9.67 -8.39 0.89
N ILE A 376 -10.71 -8.63 0.07
CA ILE A 376 -11.19 -9.97 -0.32
C ILE A 376 -11.27 -10.11 -1.86
N LEU A 377 -10.32 -9.56 -2.60
CA LEU A 377 -10.11 -10.04 -3.98
C LEU A 377 -9.35 -11.39 -4.00
N ASP A 378 -8.65 -11.73 -2.91
CA ASP A 378 -7.87 -12.97 -2.75
C ASP A 378 -8.32 -13.88 -1.60
N PHE A 379 -9.34 -13.50 -0.81
CA PHE A 379 -9.90 -14.43 0.17
C PHE A 379 -10.66 -15.52 -0.58
N ARG A 380 -9.96 -16.63 -0.80
CA ARG A 380 -10.56 -17.93 -1.11
C ARG A 380 -10.81 -18.57 0.23
N PRO A 381 -11.98 -18.41 0.86
CA PRO A 381 -12.33 -19.36 1.89
C PRO A 381 -12.20 -20.73 1.23
N ASN A 382 -11.25 -21.53 1.71
CA ASN A 382 -11.17 -22.93 1.37
C ASN A 382 -12.38 -23.60 2.04
N PHE A 383 -13.59 -23.26 1.60
CA PHE A 383 -14.78 -23.96 2.00
C PHE A 383 -14.60 -25.37 1.47
N HIS A 384 -14.49 -26.30 2.41
CA HIS A 384 -14.51 -27.71 2.08
C HIS A 384 -15.93 -28.06 1.64
N ILE A 385 -16.15 -28.07 0.33
CA ILE A 385 -17.41 -28.51 -0.27
C ILE A 385 -17.25 -29.98 -0.64
N THR A 386 -18.14 -30.84 -0.14
CA THR A 386 -18.21 -32.25 -0.52
C THR A 386 -18.98 -32.44 -1.82
N ASP A 387 -18.88 -33.64 -2.40
CA ASP A 387 -19.64 -33.97 -3.62
C ASP A 387 -21.15 -33.91 -3.38
N GLU A 388 -21.62 -34.35 -2.22
CA GLU A 388 -23.03 -34.27 -1.82
C GLU A 388 -23.52 -32.83 -1.73
N GLN A 389 -22.73 -31.93 -1.12
CA GLN A 389 -23.06 -30.51 -1.00
C GLN A 389 -23.09 -29.85 -2.38
N PHE A 390 -22.15 -30.17 -3.27
CA PHE A 390 -22.18 -29.66 -4.64
C PHE A 390 -23.40 -30.19 -5.41
N ASN A 391 -23.74 -31.47 -5.27
CA ASN A 391 -24.93 -32.06 -5.89
C ASN A 391 -26.23 -31.40 -5.38
N ALA A 392 -26.30 -31.03 -4.10
CA ALA A 392 -27.43 -30.26 -3.55
C ALA A 392 -27.53 -28.87 -4.19
N ILE A 393 -26.41 -28.16 -4.37
CA ILE A 393 -26.38 -26.88 -5.09
C ILE A 393 -26.87 -27.06 -6.53
N ILE A 394 -26.43 -28.11 -7.24
CA ILE A 394 -26.91 -28.41 -8.60
C ILE A 394 -28.40 -28.75 -8.63
N ALA A 395 -28.93 -29.42 -7.61
CA ALA A 395 -30.37 -29.67 -7.49
C ALA A 395 -31.17 -28.35 -7.38
N ILE A 396 -30.67 -27.38 -6.62
CA ILE A 396 -31.28 -26.03 -6.56
C ILE A 396 -31.22 -25.35 -7.94
N CYS A 397 -30.10 -25.44 -8.65
CA CYS A 397 -29.97 -24.89 -10.01
C CYS A 397 -31.01 -25.47 -10.99
N ARG A 398 -31.33 -26.75 -10.87
CA ARG A 398 -32.28 -27.48 -11.73
C ARG A 398 -33.75 -27.17 -11.44
N ASN A 399 -34.07 -26.45 -10.36
CA ASN A 399 -35.46 -26.11 -10.06
C ASN A 399 -35.98 -25.00 -10.99
N HIS A 400 -36.38 -25.39 -12.21
CA HIS A 400 -36.84 -24.49 -13.25
C HIS A 400 -38.18 -23.80 -12.96
N GLU A 401 -38.90 -24.21 -11.91
CA GLU A 401 -40.12 -23.54 -11.45
C GLU A 401 -39.82 -22.21 -10.75
N LEU A 402 -38.57 -22.04 -10.27
CA LEU A 402 -38.10 -20.82 -9.64
C LEU A 402 -37.41 -19.90 -10.66
N ASP A 403 -37.62 -18.59 -10.52
CA ASP A 403 -36.90 -17.61 -11.31
C ASP A 403 -35.39 -17.61 -10.99
N LEU A 404 -34.61 -16.92 -11.82
CA LEU A 404 -33.15 -16.89 -11.69
C LEU A 404 -32.68 -16.34 -10.34
N THR A 405 -33.28 -15.23 -9.88
CA THR A 405 -32.93 -14.56 -8.62
C THR A 405 -33.26 -15.45 -7.43
N THR A 406 -34.44 -16.09 -7.43
CA THR A 406 -34.83 -17.00 -6.35
C THR A 406 -33.90 -18.22 -6.27
N ARG A 407 -33.48 -18.80 -7.40
CA ARG A 407 -32.48 -19.88 -7.38
C ARG A 407 -31.13 -19.42 -6.84
N GLN A 408 -30.67 -18.24 -7.23
CA GLN A 408 -29.42 -17.67 -6.74
C GLN A 408 -29.47 -17.48 -5.21
N ASN A 409 -30.55 -16.88 -4.71
CA ASN A 409 -30.75 -16.67 -3.28
C ASN A 409 -30.82 -17.99 -2.51
N ASN A 410 -31.49 -19.01 -3.04
CA ASN A 410 -31.55 -20.32 -2.39
C ASN A 410 -30.18 -20.99 -2.29
N ILE A 411 -29.30 -20.82 -3.29
CA ILE A 411 -27.91 -21.31 -3.20
C ILE A 411 -27.15 -20.54 -2.11
N VAL A 412 -27.28 -19.20 -2.05
CA VAL A 412 -26.64 -18.39 -1.01
C VAL A 412 -27.09 -18.85 0.38
N GLN A 413 -28.40 -19.05 0.57
CA GLN A 413 -28.95 -19.53 1.83
C GLN A 413 -28.44 -20.92 2.18
N TYR A 414 -28.39 -21.84 1.22
CA TYR A 414 -27.82 -23.18 1.44
C TYR A 414 -26.34 -23.11 1.88
N ILE A 415 -25.53 -22.30 1.20
CA ILE A 415 -24.11 -22.14 1.56
C ILE A 415 -23.96 -21.55 2.97
N ILE A 416 -24.75 -20.54 3.32
CA ILE A 416 -24.71 -19.91 4.65
C ILE A 416 -25.21 -20.86 5.75
N HIS A 417 -26.39 -21.44 5.56
CA HIS A 417 -27.04 -22.21 6.60
C HIS A 417 -26.47 -23.61 6.76
N ASP A 418 -26.09 -24.29 5.67
CA ASP A 418 -25.70 -25.69 5.75
C ASP A 418 -24.18 -25.85 5.72
N ILE A 419 -23.46 -25.08 4.89
CA ILE A 419 -22.00 -25.24 4.76
C ILE A 419 -21.25 -24.41 5.80
N ILE A 420 -21.55 -23.12 5.94
CA ILE A 420 -20.83 -22.22 6.84
C ILE A 420 -21.16 -22.48 8.30
N ARG A 421 -22.44 -22.74 8.61
CA ARG A 421 -22.88 -23.08 9.98
C ARG A 421 -22.13 -24.30 10.52
N GLU A 422 -22.03 -25.36 9.72
CA GLU A 422 -21.32 -26.58 10.10
C GLU A 422 -19.83 -26.29 10.34
N LEU A 423 -19.22 -25.46 9.49
CA LEU A 423 -17.80 -25.13 9.55
C LEU A 423 -17.43 -24.20 10.71
N LEU A 424 -18.31 -23.27 11.10
CA LEU A 424 -18.05 -22.28 12.14
C LEU A 424 -18.71 -22.60 13.49
N GLY A 425 -19.56 -23.63 13.57
CA GLY A 425 -20.28 -23.97 14.79
C GLY A 425 -21.20 -22.87 15.31
N LEU A 426 -21.64 -21.96 14.43
CA LEU A 426 -22.47 -20.81 14.81
C LEU A 426 -23.91 -21.23 15.12
N THR A 427 -24.50 -20.65 16.17
CA THR A 427 -25.92 -20.83 16.49
C THR A 427 -26.80 -19.93 15.61
N GLU A 428 -28.08 -20.28 15.49
CA GLU A 428 -29.04 -19.57 14.65
C GLU A 428 -29.26 -18.12 15.12
N GLU A 429 -29.11 -17.84 16.42
CA GLU A 429 -29.19 -16.48 16.97
C GLU A 429 -27.99 -15.60 16.57
N ALA A 430 -26.78 -16.17 16.49
CA ALA A 430 -25.57 -15.41 16.13
C ALA A 430 -25.58 -14.98 14.65
N ILE A 431 -26.18 -15.81 13.78
CA ILE A 431 -26.32 -15.49 12.35
C ILE A 431 -27.40 -14.43 12.16
N GLN A 432 -28.55 -14.55 12.82
CA GLN A 432 -29.58 -13.51 12.80
C GLN A 432 -29.03 -12.17 13.28
N ALA A 433 -28.29 -12.15 14.40
CA ALA A 433 -27.69 -10.92 14.94
C ALA A 433 -26.72 -10.20 13.99
N ASN A 434 -26.03 -10.92 13.09
CA ASN A 434 -25.10 -10.35 12.11
C ASN A 434 -25.75 -10.02 10.74
N ILE A 435 -26.91 -10.62 10.42
CA ILE A 435 -27.66 -10.33 9.18
C ILE A 435 -28.48 -9.03 9.32
N PHE A 436 -28.83 -8.61 10.53
CA PHE A 436 -29.57 -7.37 10.78
C PHE A 436 -28.67 -6.10 10.71
N ASN A 437 -28.51 -5.58 9.49
CA ASN A 437 -28.17 -4.19 9.10
C ASN A 437 -26.97 -3.46 9.76
N HIS A 438 -26.00 -3.07 8.92
CA HIS A 438 -24.85 -2.20 9.26
C HIS A 438 -25.24 -0.78 9.73
N ARG A 439 -26.50 -0.36 9.52
CA ARG A 439 -27.07 0.87 10.10
C ARG A 439 -27.51 0.74 11.56
N GLN A 440 -27.45 -0.47 12.14
CA GLN A 440 -27.62 -0.75 13.57
C GLN A 440 -26.30 -0.79 14.36
N THR A 441 -25.24 -0.19 13.82
CA THR A 441 -23.96 0.05 14.53
C THR A 441 -24.08 0.90 15.81
N THR A 442 -25.29 1.33 16.16
CA THR A 442 -25.60 1.86 17.48
C THR A 442 -25.42 0.86 18.62
N HIS A 443 -25.21 -0.43 18.35
CA HIS A 443 -24.99 -1.47 19.38
C HIS A 443 -23.52 -1.67 19.80
N THR A 444 -22.59 -0.79 19.42
CA THR A 444 -21.23 -0.84 19.97
C THR A 444 -21.18 -0.22 21.38
N ALA A 445 -20.44 -0.84 22.31
CA ALA A 445 -20.31 -0.35 23.68
C ALA A 445 -19.85 1.12 23.78
N SER A 446 -18.97 1.55 22.86
CA SER A 446 -18.47 2.93 22.73
C SER A 446 -19.58 3.94 22.43
N VAL A 447 -20.48 3.60 21.49
CA VAL A 447 -21.65 4.42 21.17
C VAL A 447 -22.59 4.49 22.36
N HIS A 448 -22.93 3.36 22.98
CA HIS A 448 -23.80 3.36 24.16
C HIS A 448 -23.27 4.25 25.28
N GLN A 449 -21.98 4.15 25.60
CA GLN A 449 -21.37 4.97 26.63
C GLN A 449 -21.34 6.46 26.30
N SER A 450 -20.87 6.83 25.10
CA SER A 450 -20.79 8.24 24.71
C SER A 450 -22.18 8.89 24.63
N VAL A 451 -23.19 8.12 24.21
CA VAL A 451 -24.59 8.51 24.28
C VAL A 451 -25.05 8.70 25.72
N SER A 452 -24.78 7.77 26.64
CA SER A 452 -25.13 7.90 28.06
C SER A 452 -24.45 9.12 28.70
N GLU A 453 -23.18 9.36 28.41
CA GLU A 453 -22.44 10.53 28.90
C GLU A 453 -23.06 11.83 28.38
N SER A 454 -23.40 11.88 27.09
CA SER A 454 -24.09 13.02 26.47
C SER A 454 -25.48 13.26 27.09
N ALA A 455 -26.25 12.20 27.31
CA ALA A 455 -27.54 12.29 28.02
C ALA A 455 -27.37 12.81 29.45
N GLY A 456 -26.31 12.40 30.15
CA GLY A 456 -25.95 12.92 31.47
C GLY A 456 -25.58 14.41 31.46
N LYS A 457 -24.86 14.88 30.43
CA LYS A 457 -24.54 16.31 30.26
C LYS A 457 -25.81 17.12 29.98
N LEU A 458 -26.68 16.65 29.09
CA LEU A 458 -27.99 17.27 28.83
C LEU A 458 -28.87 17.31 30.09
N LYS A 459 -28.88 16.24 30.89
CA LYS A 459 -29.56 16.20 32.21
C LYS A 459 -29.04 17.29 33.13
N ASN A 460 -27.72 17.45 33.22
CA ASN A 460 -27.13 18.46 34.11
C ASN A 460 -27.45 19.89 33.64
N ARG A 461 -27.49 20.13 32.32
CA ARG A 461 -27.78 21.46 31.77
C ARG A 461 -29.27 21.81 31.80
N TYR A 462 -30.14 20.88 31.38
CA TYR A 462 -31.56 21.14 31.15
C TYR A 462 -32.50 20.44 32.13
N GLY A 463 -31.99 19.65 33.08
CA GLY A 463 -32.81 18.85 34.00
C GLY A 463 -33.76 19.65 34.89
N ALA A 464 -33.49 20.94 35.12
CA ALA A 464 -34.39 21.85 35.85
C ALA A 464 -35.57 22.38 35.01
N ARG A 465 -35.57 22.15 33.69
CA ARG A 465 -36.66 22.57 32.81
C ARG A 465 -37.90 21.70 33.02
N ASN A 466 -39.07 22.30 32.84
CA ASN A 466 -40.34 21.59 32.97
C ASN A 466 -40.52 20.58 31.83
N LEU A 467 -40.41 19.30 32.16
CA LEU A 467 -40.52 18.17 31.23
C LEU A 467 -41.83 18.19 30.45
N GLU A 468 -42.96 18.38 31.14
CA GLU A 468 -44.29 18.35 30.52
C GLU A 468 -44.50 19.52 29.57
N ALA A 469 -43.98 20.71 29.93
CA ALA A 469 -44.03 21.87 29.05
C ALA A 469 -43.28 21.60 27.73
N ALA A 470 -42.06 21.08 27.79
CA ALA A 470 -41.27 20.76 26.62
C ALA A 470 -41.93 19.67 25.74
N ILE A 471 -42.48 18.61 26.34
CA ILE A 471 -43.21 17.57 25.59
C ILE A 471 -44.45 18.16 24.89
N ASN A 472 -45.17 19.07 25.55
CA ASN A 472 -46.33 19.73 24.94
C ASN A 472 -45.93 20.67 23.79
N GLU A 473 -44.82 21.40 23.92
CA GLU A 473 -44.26 22.21 22.85
C GLU A 473 -43.88 21.36 21.63
N ILE A 474 -43.23 20.21 21.84
CA ILE A 474 -42.91 19.26 20.76
C ILE A 474 -44.21 18.81 20.06
N LYS A 475 -45.23 18.40 20.82
CA LYS A 475 -46.51 17.96 20.24
C LYS A 475 -47.19 19.07 19.43
N GLN A 476 -47.17 20.31 19.93
CA GLN A 476 -47.72 21.47 19.22
C GLN A 476 -46.93 21.80 17.95
N TYR A 477 -45.60 21.72 17.99
CA TYR A 477 -44.75 21.91 16.83
C TYR A 477 -45.09 20.90 15.73
N PHE A 478 -45.12 19.60 16.07
CA PHE A 478 -45.40 18.53 15.12
C PHE A 478 -46.84 18.55 14.58
N SER A 479 -47.83 18.99 15.36
CA SER A 479 -49.20 19.15 14.88
C SER A 479 -49.37 20.33 13.91
N ALA A 480 -48.51 21.35 14.04
CA ALA A 480 -48.51 22.53 13.16
C ALA A 480 -47.75 22.31 11.84
N LEU A 481 -46.96 21.24 11.69
CA LEU A 481 -46.23 20.95 10.46
C LEU A 481 -47.19 20.59 9.31
N SER A 482 -47.21 21.45 8.28
CA SER A 482 -47.91 21.24 7.02
C SER A 482 -47.03 20.45 6.04
N GLY A 483 -47.18 19.14 6.04
CA GLY A 483 -46.49 18.22 5.13
C GLY A 483 -47.08 16.83 5.23
N ASN A 484 -47.48 16.27 4.08
CA ASN A 484 -47.98 14.89 3.97
C ASN A 484 -46.88 13.94 3.43
N ASP A 485 -45.61 14.32 3.54
CA ASP A 485 -44.51 13.43 3.19
C ASP A 485 -44.31 12.36 4.28
N ILE A 486 -43.76 11.23 3.86
CA ILE A 486 -43.59 10.05 4.70
C ILE A 486 -42.74 10.34 5.95
N LYS A 487 -41.77 11.25 5.87
CA LYS A 487 -40.86 11.56 7.00
C LYS A 487 -41.61 12.32 8.08
N THR A 488 -42.32 13.38 7.72
CA THR A 488 -43.10 14.17 8.69
C THR A 488 -44.20 13.33 9.34
N GLU A 489 -44.91 12.50 8.58
CA GLU A 489 -45.98 11.65 9.13
C GLU A 489 -45.44 10.55 10.06
N ALA A 490 -44.31 9.92 9.71
CA ALA A 490 -43.66 8.96 10.59
C ALA A 490 -43.10 9.61 11.86
N ALA A 491 -42.54 10.82 11.78
CA ALA A 491 -42.08 11.55 12.96
C ALA A 491 -43.23 11.92 13.91
N LYS A 492 -44.41 12.31 13.39
CA LYS A 492 -45.62 12.52 14.21
C LYS A 492 -46.02 11.25 14.97
N ARG A 493 -46.09 10.10 14.28
CA ARG A 493 -46.38 8.80 14.91
C ARG A 493 -45.31 8.41 15.93
N CYS A 494 -44.04 8.73 15.67
CA CYS A 494 -42.96 8.53 16.63
C CYS A 494 -43.22 9.26 17.94
N ILE A 495 -43.52 10.56 17.88
CA ILE A 495 -43.80 11.39 19.05
C ILE A 495 -45.00 10.83 19.84
N GLU A 496 -46.07 10.46 19.16
CA GLU A 496 -47.23 9.85 19.81
C GLU A 496 -46.87 8.56 20.54
N ARG A 497 -45.98 7.74 19.96
CA ARG A 497 -45.54 6.48 20.53
C ARG A 497 -44.61 6.66 21.73
N ILE A 498 -43.54 7.45 21.60
CA ILE A 498 -42.49 7.54 22.61
C ILE A 498 -42.81 8.49 23.77
N THR A 499 -43.91 9.26 23.67
CA THR A 499 -44.40 10.13 24.75
C THR A 499 -45.55 9.55 25.57
N LYS A 500 -45.97 8.30 25.28
CA LYS A 500 -46.97 7.61 26.11
C LYS A 500 -46.40 7.32 27.50
N LEU A 501 -47.28 7.32 28.50
CA LEU A 501 -46.89 7.08 29.90
C LEU A 501 -46.37 5.64 30.14
N ASP A 502 -46.77 4.69 29.31
CA ASP A 502 -46.35 3.29 29.36
C ASP A 502 -45.06 3.00 28.56
N PHE A 503 -44.46 4.01 27.91
CA PHE A 503 -43.19 3.88 27.19
C PHE A 503 -42.00 4.16 28.13
N THR A 504 -41.60 3.16 28.91
CA THR A 504 -40.78 3.34 30.14
C THR A 504 -39.32 2.87 30.05
N TYR A 505 -38.62 3.11 28.94
CA TYR A 505 -37.18 2.81 28.89
C TYR A 505 -36.34 3.91 29.54
N GLU A 506 -35.42 3.47 30.40
CA GLU A 506 -34.39 4.27 31.05
C GLU A 506 -33.01 3.67 30.74
N ASP A 507 -32.09 4.52 30.28
CA ASP A 507 -30.72 4.11 30.02
C ASP A 507 -30.01 3.79 31.35
N PRO A 508 -29.48 2.56 31.53
CA PRO A 508 -28.97 2.12 32.83
C PRO A 508 -27.73 2.89 33.30
N ALA A 509 -26.95 3.47 32.38
CA ALA A 509 -25.73 4.19 32.72
C ALA A 509 -26.02 5.65 33.12
N SER A 510 -26.85 6.36 32.37
CA SER A 510 -27.18 7.77 32.65
C SER A 510 -28.37 7.97 33.60
N GLN A 511 -29.21 6.94 33.78
CA GLN A 511 -30.48 7.02 34.51
C GLN A 511 -31.34 8.17 33.93
N VAL A 512 -31.46 8.16 32.60
CA VAL A 512 -32.24 9.08 31.80
C VAL A 512 -33.24 8.28 30.99
N SER A 513 -34.53 8.64 31.08
CA SER A 513 -35.57 8.05 30.25
C SER A 513 -35.60 8.65 28.85
N ILE A 514 -36.12 7.91 27.86
CA ILE A 514 -36.33 8.45 26.49
C ILE A 514 -37.17 9.73 26.52
N ARG A 515 -38.17 9.80 27.40
CA ARG A 515 -39.04 10.97 27.54
C ARG A 515 -38.28 12.20 28.03
N GLN A 516 -37.41 12.03 29.02
CA GLN A 516 -36.51 13.10 29.48
C GLN A 516 -35.53 13.52 28.39
N LEU A 517 -34.88 12.55 27.74
CA LEU A 517 -33.92 12.81 26.67
C LEU A 517 -34.58 13.57 25.51
N LEU A 518 -35.78 13.17 25.09
CA LEU A 518 -36.55 13.84 24.04
C LEU A 518 -36.82 15.32 24.38
N ALA A 519 -37.25 15.59 25.61
CA ALA A 519 -37.51 16.95 26.06
C ALA A 519 -36.24 17.80 26.15
N TRP A 520 -35.14 17.25 26.67
CA TRP A 520 -33.87 17.98 26.73
C TRP A 520 -33.23 18.16 25.37
N SER A 521 -33.45 17.22 24.43
CA SER A 521 -33.08 17.39 23.02
C SER A 521 -33.79 18.60 22.42
N TRP A 522 -35.08 18.75 22.70
CA TRP A 522 -35.85 19.92 22.28
C TRP A 522 -35.34 21.22 22.91
N CYS A 523 -35.02 21.20 24.21
CA CYS A 523 -34.40 22.34 24.87
C CYS A 523 -33.05 22.71 24.24
N ALA A 524 -32.20 21.72 23.92
CA ALA A 524 -30.90 21.93 23.26
C ALA A 524 -31.06 22.55 21.87
N ILE A 525 -32.06 22.12 21.09
CA ILE A 525 -32.40 22.72 19.79
C ILE A 525 -32.88 24.17 19.94
N HIS A 526 -33.41 24.58 21.09
CA HIS A 526 -33.87 25.96 21.33
C HIS A 526 -32.83 26.84 22.04
N ASP A 527 -31.69 26.29 22.41
CA ASP A 527 -30.62 27.00 23.10
C ASP A 527 -29.78 27.80 22.10
N ASN A 528 -30.15 29.05 21.83
CA ASN A 528 -29.43 29.91 20.89
C ASN A 528 -27.98 30.21 21.30
N GLU A 529 -27.62 30.02 22.58
CA GLU A 529 -26.26 30.29 23.06
C GLU A 529 -25.33 29.11 22.78
N ASN A 530 -25.84 27.88 22.90
CA ASN A 530 -25.03 26.66 22.78
C ASN A 530 -25.30 25.85 21.51
N ARG A 531 -26.41 26.11 20.79
CA ARG A 531 -26.72 25.42 19.53
C ARG A 531 -25.76 25.85 18.41
N GLU A 532 -25.14 24.85 17.81
CA GLU A 532 -24.38 24.96 16.58
C GLU A 532 -25.32 24.83 15.37
N GLY A 533 -25.20 25.75 14.42
CA GLY A 533 -26.05 25.79 13.22
C GLY A 533 -27.40 26.51 13.39
N SER A 534 -28.17 26.52 12.30
CA SER A 534 -29.46 27.24 12.28
C SER A 534 -30.54 26.46 13.01
N PHE A 535 -31.49 27.17 13.63
CA PHE A 535 -32.66 26.56 14.27
C PHE A 535 -33.43 25.63 13.31
N LYS A 536 -33.56 26.05 12.04
CA LYS A 536 -34.24 25.30 11.00
C LYS A 536 -33.55 23.97 10.71
N ASP A 537 -32.23 23.98 10.57
CA ASP A 537 -31.46 22.77 10.28
C ASP A 537 -31.51 21.79 11.46
N ALA A 538 -31.41 22.32 12.69
CA ALA A 538 -31.54 21.51 13.90
C ALA A 538 -32.92 20.85 14.02
N CYS A 539 -34.01 21.59 13.71
CA CYS A 539 -35.35 21.01 13.64
C CYS A 539 -35.47 19.95 12.54
N ASN A 540 -34.87 20.15 11.36
CA ASN A 540 -34.90 19.16 10.28
C ASN A 540 -34.19 17.86 10.68
N LEU A 541 -33.02 17.96 11.32
CA LEU A 541 -32.29 16.80 11.84
C LEU A 541 -33.08 16.07 12.93
N PHE A 542 -33.79 16.82 13.78
CA PHE A 542 -34.68 16.23 14.79
C PHE A 542 -35.86 15.48 14.17
N ILE A 543 -36.51 16.04 13.14
CA ILE A 543 -37.55 15.35 12.36
C ILE A 543 -36.99 14.08 11.71
N GLU A 544 -35.80 14.16 11.12
CA GLU A 544 -35.13 13.00 10.52
C GLU A 544 -34.81 11.91 11.56
N GLY A 545 -34.35 12.29 12.75
CA GLY A 545 -34.14 11.36 13.86
C GLY A 545 -35.40 10.60 14.25
N LEU A 546 -36.51 11.31 14.41
CA LEU A 546 -37.80 10.71 14.76
C LEU A 546 -38.36 9.82 13.64
N TYR A 547 -38.13 10.21 12.39
CA TYR A 547 -38.41 9.38 11.22
C TYR A 547 -37.60 8.06 11.28
N GLU A 548 -36.28 8.13 11.47
CA GLU A 548 -35.41 6.95 11.57
C GLU A 548 -35.76 6.06 12.77
N ILE A 549 -36.21 6.64 13.89
CA ILE A 549 -36.70 5.88 15.05
C ILE A 549 -37.99 5.11 14.74
N GLN A 550 -38.90 5.71 13.97
CA GLN A 550 -40.18 5.09 13.61
C GLN A 550 -40.04 4.07 12.49
N ARG A 551 -39.13 4.31 11.55
CA ARG A 551 -39.00 3.57 10.28
C ARG A 551 -37.67 2.83 10.15
N GLY A 552 -36.85 2.75 11.21
CA GLY A 552 -35.46 2.30 11.09
C GLY A 552 -35.27 0.93 10.44
N TYR A 553 -36.19 -0.02 10.64
CA TYR A 553 -36.14 -1.34 9.99
C TYR A 553 -36.88 -1.39 8.64
N ASN A 554 -37.46 -0.27 8.20
CA ASN A 554 -38.01 -0.08 6.86
C ASN A 554 -36.98 0.52 5.89
N LEU A 555 -35.82 0.99 6.38
CA LEU A 555 -34.79 1.65 5.57
C LEU A 555 -33.77 0.64 5.04
N SER A 556 -33.46 0.72 3.74
CA SER A 556 -32.31 0.04 3.12
C SER A 556 -30.98 0.69 3.52
N GLU A 557 -29.85 0.09 3.08
CA GLU A 557 -28.51 0.66 3.25
C GLU A 557 -28.35 2.02 2.55
N GLU A 558 -29.09 2.27 1.46
CA GLU A 558 -29.14 3.51 0.69
C GLU A 558 -30.15 4.55 1.24
N ASN A 559 -30.76 4.27 2.40
CA ASN A 559 -31.82 5.07 3.03
C ASN A 559 -33.14 5.09 2.25
N GLU A 560 -33.39 4.04 1.45
CA GLU A 560 -34.67 3.90 0.76
C GLU A 560 -35.70 3.25 1.69
N ASP A 561 -36.86 3.89 1.82
CA ASP A 561 -37.96 3.41 2.66
C ASP A 561 -38.83 2.40 1.89
N ASP A 562 -39.02 1.21 2.45
CA ASP A 562 -39.84 0.14 1.85
C ASP A 562 -41.34 0.46 1.75
N ARG A 563 -41.78 1.57 2.36
CA ARG A 563 -43.17 2.07 2.44
C ARG A 563 -44.17 1.06 3.01
N GLN A 564 -43.70 0.02 3.70
CA GLN A 564 -44.55 -0.97 4.38
C GLN A 564 -45.04 -0.43 5.73
N GLU A 565 -45.68 -1.27 6.54
CA GLU A 565 -46.03 -0.94 7.92
C GLU A 565 -44.80 -0.52 8.74
N ASP A 566 -44.99 0.36 9.73
CA ASP A 566 -43.89 0.86 10.57
C ASP A 566 -43.18 -0.28 11.30
N LYS A 567 -41.87 -0.38 11.10
CA LYS A 567 -40.96 -1.27 11.82
C LYS A 567 -39.97 -0.40 12.60
N PRO A 568 -40.32 0.01 13.82
CA PRO A 568 -39.53 0.97 14.57
C PRO A 568 -38.30 0.36 15.23
N THR A 569 -37.28 1.20 15.47
CA THR A 569 -36.07 0.79 16.19
C THR A 569 -36.38 0.32 17.62
N CYS A 570 -35.51 -0.54 18.16
CA CYS A 570 -35.58 -0.98 19.56
C CYS A 570 -35.42 0.20 20.55
N MET A 571 -35.69 -0.01 21.84
CA MET A 571 -35.62 1.06 22.86
C MET A 571 -34.20 1.65 23.01
N PRO A 572 -33.12 0.86 23.11
CA PRO A 572 -31.76 1.40 23.15
C PRO A 572 -31.39 2.14 21.85
N GLY A 573 -31.82 1.62 20.69
CA GLY A 573 -31.62 2.28 19.40
C GLY A 573 -32.32 3.63 19.33
N THR A 574 -33.53 3.73 19.91
CA THR A 574 -34.28 4.99 20.03
C THR A 574 -33.52 6.01 20.87
N PHE A 575 -32.97 5.58 22.01
CA PHE A 575 -32.16 6.43 22.90
C PHE A 575 -30.90 6.94 22.19
N ASN A 576 -30.15 6.07 21.53
CA ASN A 576 -28.93 6.42 20.80
C ASN A 576 -29.21 7.39 19.65
N LYS A 577 -30.29 7.17 18.89
CA LYS A 577 -30.63 7.99 17.72
C LYS A 577 -30.98 9.43 18.09
N LEU A 578 -31.60 9.66 19.26
CA LEU A 578 -31.88 11.02 19.74
C LEU A 578 -30.59 11.81 20.01
N VAL A 579 -29.58 11.18 20.63
CA VAL A 579 -28.28 11.83 20.84
C VAL A 579 -27.50 11.96 19.53
N GLU A 580 -27.57 10.98 18.65
CA GLU A 580 -26.87 10.99 17.36
C GLU A 580 -27.24 12.20 16.52
N LYS A 581 -28.53 12.54 16.45
CA LYS A 581 -28.96 13.74 15.70
C LYS A 581 -28.57 15.04 16.37
N LEU A 582 -28.27 15.04 17.68
CA LEU A 582 -27.75 16.22 18.37
C LEU A 582 -26.23 16.34 18.29
N ALA A 583 -25.51 15.26 17.95
CA ALA A 583 -24.08 15.32 17.75
C ALA A 583 -23.76 16.24 16.57
N GLY A 584 -23.01 17.31 16.83
CA GLY A 584 -22.76 18.40 15.88
C GLY A 584 -23.83 19.52 15.83
N ILE A 585 -24.91 19.41 16.62
CA ILE A 585 -25.87 20.50 16.90
C ILE A 585 -25.61 21.11 18.28
N HIS A 586 -25.15 20.32 19.25
CA HIS A 586 -24.98 20.79 20.62
C HIS A 586 -23.67 20.26 21.24
N PRO A 587 -22.85 21.11 21.89
CA PRO A 587 -21.51 20.74 22.38
C PRO A 587 -21.52 19.68 23.49
N ASP A 588 -22.65 19.50 24.17
CA ASP A 588 -22.81 18.44 25.17
C ASP A 588 -23.11 17.06 24.57
N CYS A 589 -23.34 16.97 23.25
CA CYS A 589 -23.67 15.73 22.55
C CYS A 589 -22.52 15.31 21.65
N ASP A 590 -21.91 14.18 21.97
CA ASP A 590 -20.85 13.57 21.18
C ASP A 590 -21.05 12.06 21.12
N ILE A 591 -20.76 11.46 19.96
CA ILE A 591 -20.80 10.01 19.77
C ILE A 591 -19.41 9.55 19.33
N ILE A 592 -18.78 8.81 20.22
CA ILE A 592 -17.45 8.25 19.99
C ILE A 592 -17.62 6.88 19.35
N TYR A 593 -17.42 6.81 18.03
CA TYR A 593 -17.33 5.55 17.30
C TYR A 593 -15.92 4.97 17.43
N VAL A 594 -15.65 4.19 18.48
CA VAL A 594 -14.43 3.36 18.51
C VAL A 594 -14.67 2.13 17.65
N THR A 595 -14.12 2.13 16.43
CA THR A 595 -14.20 0.99 15.52
C THR A 595 -13.00 0.03 15.71
N LYS A 596 -13.14 -1.22 15.25
CA LYS A 596 -12.04 -2.20 15.24
C LYS A 596 -10.84 -1.66 14.44
N GLU A 597 -11.09 -0.90 13.38
CA GLU A 597 -10.05 -0.29 12.55
C GLU A 597 -9.27 0.77 13.33
N GLN A 598 -9.94 1.63 14.10
CA GLN A 598 -9.28 2.63 14.94
C GLN A 598 -8.46 1.97 16.04
N ALA A 599 -9.02 0.95 16.69
CA ALA A 599 -8.30 0.16 17.69
C ALA A 599 -7.08 -0.54 17.08
N ASN A 600 -7.21 -1.12 15.89
CA ASN A 600 -6.10 -1.79 15.19
C ASN A 600 -5.02 -0.79 14.72
N HIS A 601 -5.41 0.39 14.21
CA HIS A 601 -4.46 1.45 13.89
C HIS A 601 -3.67 1.89 15.12
N LYS A 602 -4.36 2.07 16.25
CA LYS A 602 -3.71 2.41 17.51
C LYS A 602 -2.77 1.29 17.97
N LEU A 603 -3.22 0.04 17.89
CA LEU A 603 -2.43 -1.14 18.24
C LEU A 603 -1.12 -1.20 17.48
N LYS A 604 -1.14 -0.98 16.16
CA LYS A 604 0.07 -0.90 15.32
C LYS A 604 1.08 0.14 15.80
N ILE A 605 0.58 1.32 16.21
CA ILE A 605 1.41 2.42 16.73
C ILE A 605 2.01 2.01 18.08
N VAL A 606 1.18 1.50 18.99
CA VAL A 606 1.62 1.06 20.33
C VAL A 606 2.67 -0.05 20.21
N ILE A 607 2.48 -1.03 19.34
CA ILE A 607 3.47 -2.09 19.10
C ILE A 607 4.78 -1.51 18.56
N ALA A 608 4.72 -0.57 17.61
CA ALA A 608 5.93 0.06 17.07
C ALA A 608 6.72 0.80 18.17
N GLU A 609 6.02 1.56 19.01
CA GLU A 609 6.61 2.32 20.10
C GLU A 609 7.20 1.40 21.18
N GLU A 610 6.46 0.39 21.62
CA GLU A 610 6.96 -0.56 22.62
C GLU A 610 8.12 -1.41 22.09
N THR A 611 8.10 -1.76 20.81
CA THR A 611 9.24 -2.40 20.14
C THR A 611 10.47 -1.51 20.16
N ILE A 612 10.34 -0.23 19.79
CA ILE A 612 11.45 0.74 19.82
C ILE A 612 11.95 0.94 21.26
N ASN A 613 11.05 1.03 22.23
CA ASN A 613 11.41 1.18 23.64
C ASN A 613 12.16 -0.03 24.17
N TYR A 614 11.73 -1.25 23.79
CA TYR A 614 12.44 -2.48 24.09
C TYR A 614 13.85 -2.47 23.50
N LEU A 615 14.00 -2.15 22.21
CA LEU A 615 15.30 -2.09 21.54
C LEU A 615 16.24 -1.04 22.18
N LYS A 616 15.71 0.14 22.56
CA LYS A 616 16.48 1.17 23.28
C LYS A 616 16.91 0.73 24.68
N GLY A 617 16.18 -0.20 25.30
CA GLY A 617 16.45 -0.73 26.64
C GLY A 617 17.51 -1.84 26.68
N LEU A 618 17.92 -2.39 25.53
CA LEU A 618 18.97 -3.39 25.45
C LEU A 618 20.32 -2.76 25.78
N LYS A 619 20.99 -3.30 26.81
CA LYS A 619 22.24 -2.74 27.35
C LYS A 619 23.47 -3.16 26.55
N GLU A 620 23.46 -4.39 26.04
CA GLU A 620 24.56 -4.94 25.27
C GLU A 620 24.32 -4.77 23.78
N LEU A 621 25.34 -4.33 23.05
CA LEU A 621 25.28 -4.18 21.59
C LEU A 621 24.98 -5.51 20.89
N LYS A 622 25.47 -6.61 21.47
CA LYS A 622 25.25 -7.96 20.97
C LYS A 622 23.77 -8.33 21.00
N ASP A 623 23.09 -8.09 22.12
CA ASP A 623 21.65 -8.37 22.27
C ASP A 623 20.82 -7.55 21.29
N LEU A 624 21.20 -6.28 21.08
CA LEU A 624 20.57 -5.43 20.07
C LEU A 624 20.74 -5.99 18.66
N GLN A 625 21.95 -6.41 18.29
CA GLN A 625 22.23 -6.99 16.98
C GLN A 625 21.45 -8.29 16.74
N GLU A 626 21.48 -9.21 17.71
CA GLU A 626 20.77 -10.49 17.63
C GLU A 626 19.25 -10.28 17.51
N THR A 627 18.70 -9.34 18.28
CA THR A 627 17.27 -9.01 18.22
C THR A 627 16.87 -8.39 16.87
N VAL A 628 17.71 -7.48 16.34
CA VAL A 628 17.48 -6.85 15.03
C VAL A 628 17.54 -7.88 13.90
N GLU A 629 18.52 -8.79 13.93
CA GLU A 629 18.63 -9.88 12.96
C GLU A 629 17.42 -10.82 13.02
N ALA A 630 16.93 -11.13 14.22
CA ALA A 630 15.72 -11.93 14.40
C ALA A 630 14.49 -11.24 13.78
N LEU A 631 14.28 -9.94 14.03
CA LEU A 631 13.19 -9.16 13.44
C LEU A 631 13.30 -9.08 11.90
N GLN A 632 14.51 -8.93 11.36
CA GLN A 632 14.73 -8.90 9.91
C GLN A 632 14.48 -10.28 9.26
N ARG A 633 14.78 -11.37 9.98
CA ARG A 633 14.57 -12.74 9.51
C ARG A 633 13.10 -13.14 9.51
N ASP A 634 12.39 -12.90 10.62
CA ASP A 634 10.97 -13.28 10.76
C ASP A 634 10.04 -12.33 9.99
N LYS A 635 10.47 -11.07 9.78
CA LYS A 635 9.67 -9.97 9.22
C LYS A 635 8.44 -9.57 10.05
N THR A 636 8.22 -10.22 11.20
CA THR A 636 7.17 -9.92 12.18
C THR A 636 7.74 -9.45 13.51
N VAL A 637 6.89 -8.98 14.42
CA VAL A 637 7.28 -8.58 15.80
C VAL A 637 7.44 -9.76 16.76
N LYS A 638 7.16 -11.00 16.30
CA LYS A 638 7.26 -12.23 17.08
C LYS A 638 8.54 -12.38 17.93
N PRO A 639 9.75 -12.04 17.43
CA PRO A 639 10.99 -12.16 18.21
C PRO A 639 11.02 -11.33 19.51
N VAL A 640 10.24 -10.24 19.58
CA VAL A 640 10.20 -9.36 20.76
C VAL A 640 8.85 -9.40 21.48
N TRP A 641 7.87 -10.15 20.96
CA TRP A 641 6.49 -10.08 21.38
C TRP A 641 6.31 -10.35 22.89
N ASN A 642 6.93 -11.41 23.40
CA ASN A 642 6.87 -11.77 24.82
C ASN A 642 7.40 -10.67 25.76
N ASN A 643 8.25 -9.77 25.26
CA ASN A 643 8.83 -8.67 26.04
C ASN A 643 8.01 -7.39 25.99
N ILE A 644 7.09 -7.27 25.02
CA ILE A 644 6.27 -6.07 24.81
C ILE A 644 4.78 -6.30 25.03
N LYS A 645 4.28 -7.55 24.98
CA LYS A 645 2.85 -7.91 25.03
C LYS A 645 2.13 -7.24 26.20
N ASP A 646 2.66 -7.36 27.42
CA ASP A 646 2.01 -6.83 28.62
C ASP A 646 1.91 -5.30 28.60
N LYS A 647 2.95 -4.62 28.08
CA LYS A 647 2.95 -3.15 27.94
C LYS A 647 2.01 -2.68 26.84
N VAL A 648 1.97 -3.41 25.72
CA VAL A 648 1.00 -3.16 24.64
C VAL A 648 -0.42 -3.32 25.18
N ALA A 649 -0.69 -4.38 25.92
CA ALA A 649 -1.98 -4.61 26.56
C ALA A 649 -2.34 -3.49 27.53
N GLU A 650 -1.45 -3.14 28.46
CA GLU A 650 -1.68 -2.05 29.42
C GLU A 650 -2.01 -0.72 28.73
N ARG A 651 -1.29 -0.37 27.67
CA ARG A 651 -1.53 0.86 26.90
C ARG A 651 -2.85 0.83 26.14
N MET A 652 -3.18 -0.30 25.51
CA MET A 652 -4.46 -0.47 24.82
C MET A 652 -5.62 -0.43 25.82
N TYR A 653 -5.54 -1.18 26.92
CA TYR A 653 -6.58 -1.19 27.93
C TYR A 653 -6.73 0.15 28.64
N SER A 654 -5.65 0.89 28.92
CA SER A 654 -5.76 2.21 29.54
C SER A 654 -6.42 3.24 28.62
N GLU A 655 -6.10 3.20 27.33
CA GLU A 655 -6.63 4.15 26.35
C GLU A 655 -8.09 3.88 25.98
N PHE A 656 -8.49 2.61 25.96
CA PHE A 656 -9.87 2.21 25.71
C PHE A 656 -10.64 1.83 27.00
N LYS A 657 -10.09 2.15 28.18
CA LYS A 657 -10.66 1.79 29.49
C LYS A 657 -12.05 2.38 29.71
N SER A 658 -12.25 3.60 29.20
CA SER A 658 -13.55 4.26 29.29
C SER A 658 -14.59 3.37 28.61
N VAL A 659 -14.31 2.96 27.37
CA VAL A 659 -15.16 2.20 26.45
C VAL A 659 -15.40 0.74 26.87
N TYR A 660 -14.38 0.08 27.40
CA TYR A 660 -14.43 -1.33 27.80
C TYR A 660 -14.23 -1.41 29.31
N LYS A 661 -15.34 -1.45 30.06
CA LYS A 661 -15.32 -1.40 31.53
C LYS A 661 -14.69 -2.64 32.15
N ASP A 662 -14.71 -3.77 31.45
CA ASP A 662 -14.07 -5.01 31.85
C ASP A 662 -12.88 -5.34 30.94
N SER A 663 -11.68 -5.47 31.53
CA SER A 663 -10.41 -5.81 30.84
C SER A 663 -10.38 -7.20 30.19
N LYS A 664 -11.50 -7.92 30.21
CA LYS A 664 -11.69 -9.25 29.61
C LYS A 664 -12.54 -9.23 28.34
N GLU A 665 -13.00 -8.07 27.88
CA GLU A 665 -13.74 -8.00 26.62
C GLU A 665 -12.89 -8.48 25.44
N THR A 666 -13.45 -9.43 24.70
CA THR A 666 -12.74 -10.30 23.76
C THR A 666 -12.08 -9.54 22.63
N MET A 667 -12.62 -8.39 22.19
CA MET A 667 -12.11 -7.70 21.01
C MET A 667 -10.66 -7.19 21.17
N ILE A 668 -10.31 -6.51 22.27
CA ILE A 668 -8.95 -6.02 22.49
C ILE A 668 -8.01 -7.19 22.77
N ALA A 669 -8.47 -8.17 23.54
CA ALA A 669 -7.70 -9.37 23.85
C ALA A 669 -7.37 -10.16 22.57
N GLU A 670 -8.35 -10.40 21.70
CA GLU A 670 -8.22 -11.03 20.39
C GLU A 670 -7.24 -10.25 19.50
N LEU A 671 -7.42 -8.93 19.38
CA LEU A 671 -6.53 -8.09 18.58
C LEU A 671 -5.07 -8.19 19.05
N ILE A 672 -4.84 -8.18 20.37
CA ILE A 672 -3.51 -8.35 20.94
C ILE A 672 -2.99 -9.77 20.70
N ASP A 673 -3.80 -10.81 20.93
CA ASP A 673 -3.35 -12.20 20.81
C ASP A 673 -2.95 -12.58 19.39
N PHE A 674 -3.56 -11.98 18.36
CA PHE A 674 -3.16 -12.17 16.96
C PHE A 674 -2.04 -11.23 16.47
N SER A 675 -1.53 -10.34 17.32
CA SER A 675 -0.55 -9.32 16.90
C SER A 675 0.90 -9.80 16.85
N GLU A 676 1.22 -11.01 17.33
CA GLU A 676 2.59 -11.52 17.29
C GLU A 676 3.11 -11.74 15.85
N ASP A 677 2.21 -12.11 14.95
CA ASP A 677 2.52 -12.35 13.53
C ASP A 677 2.39 -11.08 12.68
N MET A 678 2.19 -9.91 13.32
CA MET A 678 2.12 -8.64 12.62
C MET A 678 3.49 -8.27 12.05
N ASP A 679 3.51 -7.81 10.80
CA ASP A 679 4.71 -7.29 10.13
C ASP A 679 5.41 -6.22 10.98
N VAL A 680 6.75 -6.22 10.94
CA VAL A 680 7.56 -5.19 11.60
C VAL A 680 7.15 -3.80 11.10
N PRO A 681 6.67 -2.88 11.98
CA PRO A 681 6.23 -1.56 11.56
C PRO A 681 7.34 -0.73 10.89
N GLU A 682 6.98 0.15 9.94
CA GLU A 682 7.95 0.99 9.22
C GLU A 682 8.82 1.86 10.14
N ALA A 683 8.25 2.35 11.25
CA ALA A 683 9.01 3.10 12.26
C ALA A 683 10.12 2.25 12.91
N VAL A 684 9.87 0.96 13.12
CA VAL A 684 10.87 0.01 13.63
C VAL A 684 11.93 -0.26 12.56
N LYS A 685 11.53 -0.44 11.29
CA LYS A 685 12.48 -0.60 10.17
C LYS A 685 13.39 0.62 10.01
N ALA A 686 12.83 1.82 10.13
CA ALA A 686 13.60 3.07 10.11
C ALA A 686 14.60 3.13 11.27
N PHE A 687 14.16 2.80 12.49
CA PHE A 687 15.04 2.74 13.66
C PHE A 687 16.18 1.73 13.48
N ILE A 688 15.90 0.55 12.92
CA ILE A 688 16.90 -0.48 12.60
C ILE A 688 17.93 0.06 11.61
N LYS A 689 17.47 0.67 10.51
CA LYS A 689 18.32 1.24 9.46
C LYS A 689 19.22 2.35 10.00
N ASP A 690 18.70 3.23 10.84
CA ASP A 690 19.47 4.33 11.43
C ASP A 690 20.58 3.83 12.37
N ASN A 691 20.35 2.74 13.10
CA ASN A 691 21.37 2.16 13.97
C ASN A 691 22.41 1.31 13.21
N GLN A 692 22.03 0.68 12.09
CA GLN A 692 22.97 -0.03 11.20
C GLN A 692 23.93 0.93 10.46
N ASN A 693 23.53 2.17 10.23
CA ASN A 693 24.34 3.17 9.50
C ASN A 693 25.29 3.99 10.39
N LYS A 694 25.27 3.82 11.72
CA LYS A 694 26.18 4.56 12.62
C LYS A 694 27.61 4.01 12.54
N PRO A 695 28.66 4.85 12.42
CA PRO A 695 30.05 4.41 12.37
C PRO A 695 30.45 3.63 13.64
N LYS A 696 31.21 2.54 13.49
CA LYS A 696 31.72 1.71 14.60
C LYS A 696 32.41 2.50 15.73
N ALA A 697 32.95 3.69 15.44
CA ALA A 697 33.60 4.57 16.42
C ALA A 697 32.62 5.28 17.40
N GLN A 698 31.31 5.30 17.12
CA GLN A 698 30.29 5.88 18.00
C GLN A 698 29.49 4.84 18.80
N GLN A 699 29.77 3.55 18.61
CA GLN A 699 29.01 2.43 19.21
C GLN A 699 29.58 1.96 20.57
N GLY A 700 30.64 2.61 21.09
CA GLY A 700 31.32 2.21 22.33
C GLY A 700 30.97 3.03 23.58
N HIS A 701 30.00 3.95 23.52
CA HIS A 701 29.56 4.73 24.68
C HIS A 701 28.06 4.55 24.89
N ALA A 702 27.67 4.32 26.15
CA ALA A 702 26.30 4.12 26.58
C ALA A 702 25.37 5.20 25.98
N ILE A 703 24.24 4.76 25.43
CA ILE A 703 23.21 5.62 24.86
C ILE A 703 22.71 6.56 25.98
N PRO A 704 22.84 7.90 25.86
CA PRO A 704 22.26 8.80 26.85
C PRO A 704 20.73 8.76 26.70
N LEU A 705 20.04 8.43 27.79
CA LEU A 705 18.60 8.64 27.94
C LEU A 705 18.33 10.15 27.95
N ALA A 706 18.03 10.73 26.78
CA ALA A 706 17.43 12.05 26.69
C ALA A 706 15.96 11.89 26.30
N ASN A 707 15.07 12.17 27.25
CA ASN A 707 13.64 12.31 27.02
C ASN A 707 13.40 13.44 26.01
N ALA A 708 12.98 13.09 24.80
CA ALA A 708 12.36 14.01 23.86
C ALA A 708 10.99 13.43 23.51
N GLY A 709 9.96 13.91 24.22
CA GLY A 709 8.57 13.74 23.81
C GLY A 709 8.35 14.49 22.50
N PHE A 710 7.92 13.78 21.47
CA PHE A 710 7.40 14.38 20.25
C PHE A 710 5.90 14.64 20.45
N PHE A 711 5.46 15.83 20.01
CA PHE A 711 4.12 16.46 20.11
C PHE A 711 3.86 17.33 21.35
N ALA A 712 4.22 18.61 21.23
CA ALA A 712 3.48 19.71 21.85
C ALA A 712 2.68 20.42 20.75
N VAL A 713 1.36 20.45 20.91
CA VAL A 713 0.41 21.21 20.09
C VAL A 713 0.71 22.69 20.25
N ALA A 714 1.03 23.37 19.15
CA ALA A 714 1.15 24.82 19.13
C ALA A 714 -0.21 25.44 18.79
N THR A 715 -0.87 26.00 19.80
CA THR A 715 -1.96 26.97 19.63
C THR A 715 -1.36 28.32 19.22
N SER A 716 -1.77 28.85 18.07
CA SER A 716 -1.32 30.15 17.58
C SER A 716 -2.23 31.28 18.08
N SER A 717 -1.71 32.11 18.97
CA SER A 717 -2.21 33.45 19.27
C SER A 717 -1.04 34.44 19.22
N ALA A 718 -1.03 35.37 18.25
CA ALA A 718 -0.44 36.71 18.34
C ALA A 718 -0.77 37.45 17.02
N ASN A 719 -1.67 38.45 17.02
CA ASN A 719 -1.37 39.85 17.33
C ASN A 719 -0.07 40.38 16.68
N GLN A 720 -0.22 41.09 15.55
CA GLN A 720 0.76 42.05 15.06
C GLN A 720 0.11 43.42 14.90
N LYS A 721 0.61 44.37 15.70
CA LYS A 721 0.41 45.82 15.59
C LYS A 721 1.16 46.32 14.34
N ASN A 722 0.49 47.12 13.51
CA ASN A 722 1.13 48.09 12.62
C ASN A 722 0.58 49.47 12.95
N ASN A 723 1.48 50.46 13.08
CA ASN A 723 1.16 51.87 13.29
C ASN A 723 1.34 52.65 11.96
N PRO A 724 0.76 53.87 11.82
CA PRO A 724 0.26 54.40 10.56
C PRO A 724 1.02 55.62 10.02
N GLN A 725 0.71 56.02 8.79
CA GLN A 725 0.65 57.42 8.30
C GLN A 725 0.11 57.40 6.85
N SER A 726 -1.14 57.83 6.61
CA SER A 726 -1.59 59.20 6.27
C SER A 726 -1.58 59.48 4.76
N LEU A 727 -2.76 59.65 4.15
CA LEU A 727 -3.17 60.89 3.47
C LEU A 727 -4.59 60.79 2.89
N ASP A 728 -5.27 61.92 3.01
CA ASP A 728 -6.68 62.21 2.81
C ASP A 728 -7.17 62.25 1.34
N THR A 729 -8.45 61.88 1.21
CA THR A 729 -9.53 62.44 0.36
C THR A 729 -9.23 63.07 -1.01
N GLN A 730 -9.98 62.67 -2.06
CA GLN A 730 -11.15 63.42 -2.59
C GLN A 730 -11.73 62.83 -3.90
N SER A 731 -13.07 62.88 -3.97
CA SER A 731 -13.97 63.00 -5.15
C SER A 731 -13.98 61.97 -6.30
N ALA A 732 -15.17 61.40 -6.52
CA ALA A 732 -15.69 60.78 -7.76
C ALA A 732 -16.21 61.86 -8.75
N PRO A 733 -16.91 61.58 -9.89
CA PRO A 733 -17.04 60.39 -10.80
C PRO A 733 -16.98 60.85 -12.31
N PRO A 734 -17.67 60.30 -13.35
CA PRO A 734 -18.03 58.91 -13.76
C PRO A 734 -17.66 58.57 -15.26
N ALA A 735 -17.92 57.30 -15.63
CA ALA A 735 -18.60 56.86 -16.87
C ALA A 735 -17.81 56.29 -18.11
N ILE A 736 -18.40 55.19 -18.60
CA ILE A 736 -18.52 54.68 -20.00
C ILE A 736 -17.67 53.45 -20.42
N ILE A 737 -18.44 52.43 -20.79
CA ILE A 737 -18.27 51.07 -21.37
C ILE A 737 -17.79 51.16 -22.85
N PRO A 738 -17.15 50.15 -23.50
CA PRO A 738 -17.49 48.71 -23.55
C PRO A 738 -16.51 47.70 -22.99
#